data_AF-A0A4D6KIY7-F1
#
_entry.id   AF-A0A4D6KIY7-F1
#
_cell.length_a   1.000
_cell.length_b   1.000
_cell.length_c   1.000
_cell.angle_alpha   90.00
_cell.angle_beta   90.00
_cell.angle_gamma   90.00
#
_symmetry.space_group_name_H-M   'P 1'
#
loop_
_entity.id
_entity.type
_entity.pdbx_description
1 polymer ?
#
loop_
_entity_poly.entity_id
_entity_poly.type
_entity_poly.pdbx_seq_one_letter_code
_entity_poly.pdbx_strand_id
1 'polypeptide(L)'
;MTLSIHNEAPRRLEGKFQAMVVCFILGLGSLVAWNSMLTVGDYYYTLFPRYHPLRVLTLVYQPFALGTMAILAYNESRINTRLRNLIGYSLFSVSTLLVLVLDLATSGKGGMGPYIGVCVLSACFGIADAHVQGGMVGDLSFMCPEFIQSFLAGLAASGALASGLRLLTKVGFENSKNGLRKGTILFFAISTLFEFFCIILYAFYFPKLSIVKYYRSKAASEGSKTVSADLAAAGIHNETNHQVGFDAKIQDRLSNKQLVLQNIDLAAALFLIYVLTLSIFPGFLYENTGSHQLGTWYPLVLIAMYNVLDLISRYIPLIKCLTLESRKGILIAVLSRFLLIPAFYFTAKYGDQGWMIMLVSFLGLTNGYLTVCVFTIAPEGYKRRAMDASDYGGAPNKPKGKYEAMTICFILGIGSLVSWNSMLTIGDYYYTLFPKYHPARVLTLVYQPFAIGTMIILAYYESKINTRRRNLAGFTLFFFSAFFVLVVDLATSGKGGIGPYIGICVLAACFGIADALVEGGMVGDLCFMCPEFIQSYLAGLAASGALTSILRMLTKAAFEKSNHGLRKGAILFLAVSSFIELVCIFLYAIYFTKLPIVKYYRSKAALEGSKTVAADLAAAGISTKTKDQGGYDDKQQERLSNKQLFHENLDYAVDLFFIYAVTLSIFPGFLYENTGTHRLGTWYPIVLIAMYNIVDLISRYIPLVPWLKLESRKALLIAVFSRFLLIPAFYFTAKYGDQGWMILLTSFLGLTNGYLTVCVLTVAPRGSRAECFG
;
A
#
# COMPACT_ATOMS: atom_id res chain seq x y z
N MET A 1 16.28 -45.64 16.30
CA MET A 1 16.94 -44.31 16.23
C MET A 1 15.84 -43.29 16.39
N THR A 2 15.72 -42.75 17.60
CA THR A 2 14.64 -41.89 18.09
C THR A 2 14.75 -40.49 17.49
N LEU A 3 13.75 -40.07 16.71
CA LEU A 3 13.61 -38.68 16.28
C LEU A 3 12.95 -37.90 17.42
N SER A 4 13.73 -37.02 18.06
CA SER A 4 13.23 -36.06 19.03
C SER A 4 12.28 -35.08 18.33
N ILE A 5 11.01 -35.11 18.71
CA ILE A 5 10.08 -34.01 18.44
C ILE A 5 10.58 -32.85 19.32
N HIS A 6 11.37 -31.95 18.73
CA HIS A 6 11.67 -30.67 19.35
C HIS A 6 10.36 -29.92 19.55
N ASN A 7 9.85 -29.97 20.78
CA ASN A 7 8.78 -29.14 21.32
C ASN A 7 9.28 -27.70 21.58
N GLU A 8 10.25 -27.24 20.78
CA GLU A 8 10.66 -25.84 20.77
C GLU A 8 9.70 -25.11 19.84
N ALA A 9 8.96 -24.13 20.39
CA ALA A 9 8.28 -23.14 19.57
C ALA A 9 9.31 -22.62 18.55
N PRO A 10 9.09 -22.81 17.23
CA PRO A 10 10.06 -22.41 16.23
C PRO A 10 10.40 -20.94 16.49
N ARG A 11 11.69 -20.57 16.46
CA ARG A 11 12.16 -19.18 16.63
C ARG A 11 11.14 -18.25 15.95
N ARG A 12 10.39 -17.50 16.77
CA ARG A 12 8.98 -17.06 16.57
C ARG A 12 8.61 -16.30 15.27
N LEU A 13 9.49 -16.19 14.27
CA LEU A 13 9.36 -15.35 13.08
C LEU A 13 9.80 -15.98 11.75
N GLU A 14 10.40 -17.17 11.71
CA GLU A 14 10.89 -17.71 10.44
C GLU A 14 9.74 -18.02 9.46
N GLY A 15 9.76 -17.39 8.28
CA GLY A 15 8.68 -17.52 7.28
C GLY A 15 7.42 -16.70 7.54
N LYS A 16 7.28 -15.96 8.66
CA LYS A 16 6.08 -15.14 8.94
C LYS A 16 5.84 -14.09 7.86
N PHE A 17 6.89 -13.37 7.45
CA PHE A 17 6.78 -12.37 6.41
C PHE A 17 6.45 -12.98 5.04
N GLN A 18 7.06 -14.11 4.70
CA GLN A 18 6.76 -14.84 3.47
C GLN A 18 5.30 -15.29 3.42
N ALA A 19 4.77 -15.80 4.53
CA ALA A 19 3.36 -16.17 4.64
C ALA A 19 2.44 -14.95 4.48
N MET A 20 2.77 -13.79 5.07
CA MET A 20 2.00 -12.56 4.85
C MET A 20 1.97 -12.17 3.37
N VAL A 21 3.11 -12.13 2.68
CA VAL A 21 3.14 -11.79 1.25
C VAL A 21 2.33 -12.76 0.40
N VAL A 22 2.44 -14.07 0.68
CA VAL A 22 1.63 -15.07 -0.03
C VAL A 22 0.14 -14.88 0.25
N CYS A 23 -0.25 -14.62 1.50
CA CYS A 23 -1.63 -14.30 1.85
C CYS A 23 -2.12 -13.05 1.09
N PHE A 24 -1.30 -12.00 0.98
CA PHE A 24 -1.63 -10.82 0.19
C PHE A 24 -1.85 -11.16 -1.29
N ILE A 25 -0.94 -11.92 -1.91
CA ILE A 25 -1.07 -12.30 -3.33
C ILE A 25 -2.30 -13.18 -3.56
N LEU A 26 -2.54 -14.15 -2.67
CA LEU A 26 -3.71 -15.03 -2.72
C LEU A 26 -5.02 -14.25 -2.53
N GLY A 27 -5.03 -13.26 -1.64
CA GLY A 27 -6.16 -12.35 -1.47
C GLY A 27 -6.39 -11.49 -2.71
N LEU A 28 -5.32 -10.99 -3.33
CA LEU A 28 -5.40 -10.27 -4.60
C LEU A 28 -6.03 -11.17 -5.69
N GLY A 29 -5.59 -12.42 -5.77
CA GLY A 29 -6.11 -13.43 -6.69
C GLY A 29 -7.60 -13.69 -6.50
N SER A 30 -8.08 -13.76 -5.26
CA SER A 30 -9.51 -14.07 -5.02
C SER A 30 -10.52 -13.05 -5.56
N LEU A 31 -10.09 -11.85 -5.95
CA LEU A 31 -10.98 -10.81 -6.48
C LEU A 31 -10.50 -10.18 -7.79
N VAL A 32 -9.27 -10.44 -8.26
CA VAL A 32 -8.76 -9.78 -9.48
C VAL A 32 -9.57 -10.15 -10.71
N ALA A 33 -10.00 -11.42 -10.87
CA ALA A 33 -10.87 -11.82 -11.97
C ALA A 33 -12.22 -11.07 -11.96
N TRP A 34 -12.90 -11.04 -10.80
CA TRP A 34 -14.18 -10.35 -10.66
C TRP A 34 -14.05 -8.84 -10.85
N ASN A 35 -13.06 -8.21 -10.22
CA ASN A 35 -12.79 -6.79 -10.39
C ASN A 35 -12.41 -6.45 -11.83
N SER A 36 -11.70 -7.34 -12.54
CA SER A 36 -11.42 -7.16 -13.96
C SER A 36 -12.71 -7.11 -14.78
N MET A 37 -13.64 -8.04 -14.50
CA MET A 37 -14.94 -8.11 -15.14
C MET A 37 -15.77 -6.84 -14.92
N LEU A 38 -15.80 -6.31 -13.71
CA LEU A 38 -16.55 -5.07 -13.41
C LEU A 38 -15.91 -3.83 -14.04
N THR A 39 -14.57 -3.78 -14.10
CA THR A 39 -13.83 -2.60 -14.53
C THR A 39 -13.85 -2.42 -16.06
N VAL A 40 -14.06 -3.49 -16.84
CA VAL A 40 -14.26 -3.41 -18.30
C VAL A 40 -15.71 -3.10 -18.70
N GLY A 41 -16.51 -2.54 -17.80
CA GLY A 41 -17.89 -2.17 -18.06
C GLY A 41 -18.07 -1.33 -19.33
N ASP A 42 -17.15 -0.40 -19.62
CA ASP A 42 -17.16 0.41 -20.83
C ASP A 42 -17.08 -0.43 -22.13
N TYR A 43 -16.40 -1.58 -22.10
CA TYR A 43 -16.44 -2.55 -23.19
C TYR A 43 -17.80 -3.28 -23.26
N TYR A 44 -18.33 -3.74 -22.13
CA TYR A 44 -19.61 -4.45 -22.11
C TYR A 44 -20.81 -3.60 -22.52
N TYR A 45 -20.86 -2.32 -22.15
CA TYR A 45 -21.94 -1.43 -22.62
C TYR A 45 -21.85 -1.13 -24.11
N THR A 46 -20.64 -1.19 -24.69
CA THR A 46 -20.47 -1.11 -26.15
C THR A 46 -20.95 -2.40 -26.83
N LEU A 47 -20.69 -3.56 -26.21
CA LEU A 47 -21.01 -4.87 -26.76
C LEU A 47 -22.51 -5.23 -26.59
N PHE A 48 -23.12 -4.78 -25.50
CA PHE A 48 -24.48 -5.15 -25.08
C PHE A 48 -25.35 -3.92 -24.79
N PRO A 49 -25.55 -3.01 -25.77
CA PRO A 49 -26.21 -1.71 -25.53
C PRO A 49 -27.69 -1.82 -25.13
N ARG A 50 -28.35 -2.97 -25.41
CA ARG A 50 -29.75 -3.24 -25.03
C ARG A 50 -29.89 -3.88 -23.64
N TYR A 51 -28.78 -4.13 -22.95
CA TYR A 51 -28.76 -4.82 -21.66
C TYR A 51 -28.11 -3.95 -20.59
N HIS A 52 -28.26 -4.37 -19.33
CA HIS A 52 -27.68 -3.72 -18.15
C HIS A 52 -26.55 -4.61 -17.58
N PRO A 53 -25.42 -4.77 -18.30
CA PRO A 53 -24.41 -5.78 -17.99
C PRO A 53 -23.94 -5.71 -16.54
N LEU A 54 -23.53 -4.56 -16.03
CA LEU A 54 -22.93 -4.51 -14.69
C LEU A 54 -23.93 -4.78 -13.57
N ARG A 55 -25.18 -4.37 -13.72
CA ARG A 55 -26.25 -4.74 -12.76
C ARG A 55 -26.53 -6.24 -12.81
N VAL A 56 -26.75 -6.79 -14.00
CA VAL A 56 -27.13 -8.19 -14.19
C VAL A 56 -26.00 -9.13 -13.76
N LEU A 57 -24.75 -8.84 -14.14
CA LEU A 57 -23.61 -9.65 -13.71
C LEU A 57 -23.48 -9.66 -12.19
N THR A 58 -23.67 -8.51 -11.52
CA THR A 58 -23.63 -8.46 -10.06
C THR A 58 -24.79 -9.27 -9.43
N LEU A 59 -26.00 -9.17 -10.01
CA LEU A 59 -27.18 -9.93 -9.58
C LEU A 59 -27.05 -11.44 -9.84
N VAL A 60 -26.30 -11.86 -10.86
CA VAL A 60 -26.02 -13.27 -11.15
C VAL A 60 -24.91 -13.79 -10.25
N TYR A 61 -23.84 -13.02 -10.03
CA TYR A 61 -22.74 -13.41 -9.15
C TYR A 61 -23.21 -13.70 -7.72
N GLN A 62 -24.02 -12.81 -7.14
CA GLN A 62 -24.29 -12.80 -5.71
C GLN A 62 -25.03 -14.04 -5.18
N PRO A 63 -26.13 -14.53 -5.80
CA PRO A 63 -26.83 -15.72 -5.33
C PRO A 63 -25.97 -16.98 -5.39
N PHE A 64 -25.14 -17.12 -6.42
CA PHE A 64 -24.22 -18.25 -6.54
C PHE A 64 -23.11 -18.18 -5.50
N ALA A 65 -22.56 -16.99 -5.22
CA ALA A 65 -21.60 -16.80 -4.15
C ALA A 65 -22.20 -17.13 -2.77
N LEU A 66 -23.33 -16.52 -2.42
CA LEU A 66 -23.97 -16.71 -1.11
C LEU A 66 -24.48 -18.15 -0.92
N GLY A 67 -25.16 -18.70 -1.92
CA GLY A 67 -25.69 -20.07 -1.89
C GLY A 67 -24.58 -21.10 -1.75
N THR A 68 -23.52 -20.98 -2.55
CA THR A 68 -22.35 -21.87 -2.47
C THR A 68 -21.64 -21.71 -1.12
N MET A 69 -21.46 -20.48 -0.63
CA MET A 69 -20.82 -20.23 0.66
C MET A 69 -21.61 -20.84 1.82
N ALA A 70 -22.95 -20.74 1.80
CA ALA A 70 -23.82 -21.36 2.80
C ALA A 70 -23.74 -22.89 2.77
N ILE A 71 -23.75 -23.50 1.58
CA ILE A 71 -23.60 -24.97 1.41
C ILE A 71 -22.25 -25.44 1.94
N LEU A 72 -21.17 -24.74 1.59
CA LEU A 72 -19.81 -25.07 2.01
C LEU A 72 -19.61 -24.88 3.51
N ALA A 73 -20.20 -23.84 4.11
CA ALA A 73 -20.16 -23.60 5.55
C ALA A 73 -20.97 -24.66 6.33
N TYR A 74 -22.10 -25.11 5.79
CA TYR A 74 -22.89 -26.19 6.41
C TYR A 74 -22.13 -27.53 6.39
N ASN A 75 -21.44 -27.83 5.29
CA ASN A 75 -20.68 -29.07 5.09
C ASN A 75 -19.19 -28.96 5.46
N GLU A 76 -18.77 -27.90 6.14
CA GLU A 76 -17.35 -27.56 6.37
C GLU A 76 -16.56 -28.73 6.94
N SER A 77 -17.10 -29.44 7.93
CA SER A 77 -16.43 -30.58 8.58
C SER A 77 -16.17 -31.78 7.66
N ARG A 78 -16.84 -31.85 6.51
CA ARG A 78 -16.72 -32.93 5.51
C ARG A 78 -15.87 -32.53 4.30
N ILE A 79 -15.59 -31.23 4.13
CA ILE A 79 -14.92 -30.71 2.94
C ILE A 79 -13.50 -30.27 3.29
N ASN A 80 -12.57 -30.69 2.45
CA ASN A 80 -11.16 -30.38 2.58
C ASN A 80 -10.87 -28.94 2.11
N THR A 81 -10.27 -28.11 2.96
CA THR A 81 -9.95 -26.72 2.64
C THR A 81 -9.00 -26.60 1.45
N ARG A 82 -8.02 -27.50 1.35
CA ARG A 82 -7.09 -27.54 0.22
C ARG A 82 -7.81 -27.73 -1.11
N LEU A 83 -8.71 -28.72 -1.15
CA LEU A 83 -9.50 -29.04 -2.34
C LEU A 83 -10.40 -27.86 -2.70
N ARG A 84 -11.07 -27.28 -1.71
CA ARG A 84 -11.94 -26.11 -1.89
C ARG A 84 -11.19 -24.94 -2.54
N ASN A 85 -10.04 -24.55 -1.98
CA ASN A 85 -9.26 -23.42 -2.48
C ASN A 85 -8.65 -23.70 -3.86
N LEU A 86 -8.17 -24.91 -4.13
CA LEU A 86 -7.66 -25.29 -5.46
C LEU A 86 -8.76 -25.29 -6.53
N ILE A 87 -9.95 -25.80 -6.21
CA ILE A 87 -11.12 -25.72 -7.10
C ILE A 87 -11.45 -24.25 -7.36
N GLY A 88 -11.49 -23.42 -6.32
CA GLY A 88 -11.81 -22.00 -6.44
C GLY A 88 -10.85 -21.24 -7.36
N TYR A 89 -9.53 -21.30 -7.11
CA TYR A 89 -8.54 -20.64 -7.98
C TYR A 89 -8.50 -21.22 -9.40
N SER A 90 -8.72 -22.54 -9.56
CA SER A 90 -8.83 -23.16 -10.88
C SER A 90 -10.06 -22.65 -11.63
N LEU A 91 -11.21 -22.52 -10.96
CA LEU A 91 -12.41 -21.94 -11.55
C LEU A 91 -12.21 -20.47 -11.92
N PHE A 92 -11.52 -19.66 -11.10
CA PHE A 92 -11.17 -18.29 -11.47
C PHE A 92 -10.30 -18.24 -12.73
N SER A 93 -9.23 -19.03 -12.78
CA SER A 93 -8.31 -19.08 -13.92
C SER A 93 -9.01 -19.55 -15.21
N VAL A 94 -9.75 -20.67 -15.14
CA VAL A 94 -10.49 -21.20 -16.29
C VAL A 94 -11.61 -20.26 -16.74
N SER A 95 -12.39 -19.70 -15.81
CA SER A 95 -13.50 -18.79 -16.16
C SER A 95 -12.97 -17.51 -16.82
N THR A 96 -11.86 -16.96 -16.32
CA THR A 96 -11.22 -15.77 -16.93
C THR A 96 -10.68 -16.08 -18.32
N LEU A 97 -10.06 -17.26 -18.50
CA LEU A 97 -9.66 -17.74 -19.83
C LEU A 97 -10.86 -17.92 -20.77
N LEU A 98 -11.97 -18.45 -20.27
CA LEU A 98 -13.19 -18.61 -21.06
C LEU A 98 -13.83 -17.27 -21.44
N VAL A 99 -13.66 -16.20 -20.65
CA VAL A 99 -14.04 -14.84 -21.07
C VAL A 99 -13.25 -14.42 -22.32
N LEU A 100 -11.94 -14.69 -22.35
CA LEU A 100 -11.10 -14.43 -23.53
C LEU A 100 -11.52 -15.28 -24.72
N VAL A 101 -11.73 -16.57 -24.51
CA VAL A 101 -12.16 -17.50 -25.57
C VAL A 101 -13.52 -17.07 -26.12
N LEU A 102 -14.45 -16.64 -25.27
CA LEU A 102 -15.76 -16.15 -25.69
C LEU A 102 -15.64 -14.88 -26.54
N ASP A 103 -14.82 -13.90 -26.14
CA ASP A 103 -14.54 -12.73 -26.97
C ASP A 103 -13.95 -13.10 -28.33
N LEU A 104 -12.96 -14.00 -28.34
CA LEU A 104 -12.28 -14.44 -29.57
C LEU A 104 -13.23 -15.20 -30.50
N ALA A 105 -13.97 -16.17 -29.97
CA ALA A 105 -14.92 -17.01 -30.72
C ALA A 105 -16.07 -16.19 -31.32
N THR A 106 -16.51 -15.14 -30.61
CA THR A 106 -17.56 -14.24 -31.09
C THR A 106 -17.00 -13.10 -31.95
N SER A 107 -15.67 -13.02 -32.12
CA SER A 107 -14.98 -11.90 -32.75
C SER A 107 -15.34 -10.54 -32.12
N GLY A 108 -15.65 -10.53 -30.82
CA GLY A 108 -16.13 -9.35 -30.10
C GLY A 108 -17.47 -8.82 -30.64
N LYS A 109 -18.28 -9.68 -31.26
CA LYS A 109 -19.65 -9.35 -31.66
C LYS A 109 -20.58 -9.59 -30.47
N GLY A 110 -21.43 -8.61 -30.21
CA GLY A 110 -22.44 -8.70 -29.15
C GLY A 110 -23.58 -9.65 -29.51
N GLY A 111 -24.65 -9.58 -28.74
CA GLY A 111 -25.86 -10.37 -28.94
C GLY A 111 -26.25 -11.18 -27.71
N MET A 112 -27.38 -11.89 -27.81
CA MET A 112 -27.95 -12.62 -26.68
C MET A 112 -27.07 -13.80 -26.25
N GLY A 113 -26.53 -14.58 -27.20
CA GLY A 113 -25.65 -15.73 -26.90
C GLY A 113 -24.39 -15.34 -26.13
N PRO A 114 -23.56 -14.39 -26.63
CA PRO A 114 -22.38 -13.92 -25.90
C PRO A 114 -22.73 -13.30 -24.54
N TYR A 115 -23.86 -12.59 -24.44
CA TYR A 115 -24.31 -12.01 -23.17
C TYR A 115 -24.64 -13.09 -22.13
N ILE A 116 -25.40 -14.12 -22.52
CA ILE A 116 -25.69 -15.28 -21.66
C ILE A 116 -24.38 -15.97 -21.24
N GLY A 117 -23.42 -16.13 -22.16
CA GLY A 117 -22.10 -16.68 -21.85
C GLY A 117 -21.36 -15.88 -20.77
N VAL A 118 -21.35 -14.55 -20.87
CA VAL A 118 -20.76 -13.68 -19.85
C VAL A 118 -21.51 -13.79 -18.51
N CYS A 119 -22.83 -13.93 -18.50
CA CYS A 119 -23.61 -14.18 -17.28
C CYS A 119 -23.27 -15.53 -16.62
N VAL A 120 -23.14 -16.60 -17.41
CA VAL A 120 -22.74 -17.93 -16.89
C VAL A 120 -21.34 -17.87 -16.27
N LEU A 121 -20.40 -17.16 -16.91
CA LEU A 121 -19.05 -16.97 -16.36
C LEU A 121 -19.06 -16.13 -15.07
N SER A 122 -19.97 -15.16 -14.96
CA SER A 122 -20.19 -14.41 -13.72
C SER A 122 -20.72 -15.30 -12.58
N ALA A 123 -21.62 -16.24 -12.87
CA ALA A 123 -22.04 -17.25 -11.88
C ALA A 123 -20.87 -18.15 -11.46
N CYS A 124 -20.01 -18.55 -12.41
CA CYS A 124 -18.81 -19.33 -12.12
C CYS A 124 -17.84 -18.57 -11.21
N PHE A 125 -17.66 -17.26 -11.41
CA PHE A 125 -16.89 -16.41 -10.49
C PHE A 125 -17.50 -16.37 -9.09
N GLY A 126 -18.83 -16.30 -8.97
CA GLY A 126 -19.49 -16.37 -7.65
C GLY A 126 -19.22 -17.69 -6.93
N ILE A 127 -19.28 -18.82 -7.66
CA ILE A 127 -18.92 -20.15 -7.11
C ILE A 127 -17.44 -20.17 -6.71
N ALA A 128 -16.54 -19.68 -7.56
CA ALA A 128 -15.11 -19.63 -7.30
C ALA A 128 -14.77 -18.80 -6.05
N ASP A 129 -15.41 -17.64 -5.91
CA ASP A 129 -15.25 -16.74 -4.77
C ASP A 129 -15.69 -17.39 -3.46
N ALA A 130 -16.86 -18.04 -3.48
CA ALA A 130 -17.35 -18.78 -2.32
C ALA A 130 -16.39 -19.90 -1.89
N HIS A 131 -15.72 -20.56 -2.84
CA HIS A 131 -14.71 -21.55 -2.54
C HIS A 131 -13.48 -20.90 -1.90
N VAL A 132 -12.87 -19.91 -2.55
CA VAL A 132 -11.61 -19.31 -2.08
C VAL A 132 -11.79 -18.47 -0.82
N GLN A 133 -12.70 -17.50 -0.81
CA GLN A 133 -12.81 -16.58 0.33
C GLN A 133 -13.19 -17.32 1.61
N GLY A 134 -14.23 -18.15 1.58
CA GLY A 134 -14.61 -18.87 2.78
C GLY A 134 -13.62 -19.97 3.19
N GLY A 135 -12.84 -20.52 2.26
CA GLY A 135 -11.80 -21.50 2.55
C GLY A 135 -10.55 -20.86 3.17
N MET A 136 -10.03 -19.81 2.54
CA MET A 136 -8.88 -19.05 3.02
C MET A 136 -9.17 -18.30 4.32
N VAL A 137 -10.30 -17.59 4.44
CA VAL A 137 -10.66 -16.88 5.68
C VAL A 137 -10.79 -17.85 6.85
N GLY A 138 -11.39 -19.03 6.62
CA GLY A 138 -11.48 -20.10 7.61
C GLY A 138 -10.10 -20.62 8.03
N ASP A 139 -9.24 -20.97 7.07
CA ASP A 139 -7.87 -21.48 7.33
C ASP A 139 -7.01 -20.46 8.10
N LEU A 140 -7.00 -19.21 7.63
CA LEU A 140 -6.19 -18.14 8.22
C LEU A 140 -6.66 -17.74 9.62
N SER A 141 -7.92 -18.00 9.98
CA SER A 141 -8.46 -17.69 11.31
C SER A 141 -7.77 -18.46 12.44
N PHE A 142 -7.22 -19.65 12.15
CA PHE A 142 -6.43 -20.46 13.07
C PHE A 142 -4.99 -19.94 13.27
N MET A 143 -4.57 -18.96 12.47
CA MET A 143 -3.20 -18.46 12.41
C MET A 143 -3.04 -17.10 13.10
N CYS A 144 -1.93 -16.41 12.81
CA CYS A 144 -1.70 -15.03 13.21
C CYS A 144 -2.73 -14.07 12.59
N PRO A 145 -3.28 -13.08 13.33
CA PRO A 145 -4.18 -12.05 12.79
C PRO A 145 -3.60 -11.29 11.59
N GLU A 146 -2.28 -11.16 11.51
CA GLU A 146 -1.60 -10.48 10.42
C GLU A 146 -1.78 -11.20 9.08
N PHE A 147 -2.01 -12.52 9.07
CA PHE A 147 -2.20 -13.29 7.83
C PHE A 147 -3.57 -13.02 7.21
N ILE A 148 -4.62 -13.07 8.02
CA ILE A 148 -5.98 -12.72 7.57
C ILE A 148 -6.05 -11.25 7.16
N GLN A 149 -5.40 -10.35 7.92
CA GLN A 149 -5.30 -8.94 7.54
C GLN A 149 -4.59 -8.75 6.20
N SER A 150 -3.48 -9.47 5.98
CA SER A 150 -2.75 -9.40 4.71
C SER A 150 -3.56 -9.94 3.52
N PHE A 151 -4.32 -11.01 3.73
CA PHE A 151 -5.27 -11.54 2.74
C PHE A 151 -6.40 -10.53 2.42
N LEU A 152 -7.02 -9.93 3.44
CA LEU A 152 -8.05 -8.89 3.28
C LEU A 152 -7.51 -7.62 2.61
N ALA A 153 -6.24 -7.28 2.84
CA ALA A 153 -5.56 -6.19 2.15
C ALA A 153 -5.33 -6.53 0.67
N GLY A 154 -4.95 -7.77 0.35
CA GLY A 154 -4.83 -8.27 -1.02
C GLY A 154 -6.14 -8.18 -1.79
N LEU A 155 -7.24 -8.63 -1.18
CA LEU A 155 -8.60 -8.51 -1.71
C LEU A 155 -8.92 -7.08 -2.16
N ALA A 156 -8.56 -6.08 -1.37
CA ALA A 156 -8.79 -4.67 -1.68
C ALA A 156 -7.83 -4.12 -2.74
N ALA A 157 -6.57 -4.54 -2.68
CA ALA A 157 -5.54 -4.15 -3.65
C ALA A 157 -5.91 -4.63 -5.06
N SER A 158 -6.65 -5.74 -5.19
CA SER A 158 -7.14 -6.23 -6.47
C SER A 158 -8.02 -5.22 -7.22
N GLY A 159 -8.87 -4.47 -6.49
CA GLY A 159 -9.73 -3.44 -7.08
C GLY A 159 -8.92 -2.25 -7.57
N ALA A 160 -7.97 -1.77 -6.76
CA ALA A 160 -7.09 -0.66 -7.13
C ALA A 160 -6.18 -1.03 -8.32
N LEU A 161 -5.65 -2.26 -8.32
CA LEU A 161 -4.87 -2.80 -9.43
C LEU A 161 -5.72 -2.91 -10.70
N ALA A 162 -6.93 -3.46 -10.61
CA ALA A 162 -7.86 -3.57 -11.74
C ALA A 162 -8.19 -2.19 -12.34
N SER A 163 -8.47 -1.20 -11.50
CA SER A 163 -8.71 0.19 -11.92
C SER A 163 -7.48 0.79 -12.60
N GLY A 164 -6.29 0.64 -12.00
CA GLY A 164 -5.03 1.12 -12.56
C GLY A 164 -4.73 0.50 -13.92
N LEU A 165 -4.81 -0.83 -14.02
CA LEU A 165 -4.62 -1.56 -15.27
C LEU A 165 -5.66 -1.18 -16.33
N ARG A 166 -6.94 -0.95 -15.95
CA ARG A 166 -7.94 -0.50 -16.91
C ARG A 166 -7.65 0.90 -17.43
N LEU A 167 -7.30 1.84 -16.55
CA LEU A 167 -6.92 3.19 -16.97
C LEU A 167 -5.72 3.14 -17.91
N LEU A 168 -4.70 2.35 -17.57
CA LEU A 168 -3.50 2.15 -18.41
C LEU A 168 -3.84 1.52 -19.76
N THR A 169 -4.65 0.46 -19.79
CA THR A 169 -5.04 -0.19 -21.05
C THR A 169 -5.94 0.71 -21.89
N LYS A 170 -6.83 1.49 -21.26
CA LYS A 170 -7.66 2.47 -21.98
C LYS A 170 -6.79 3.54 -22.62
N VAL A 171 -5.86 4.15 -21.87
CA VAL A 171 -4.90 5.14 -22.40
C VAL A 171 -4.04 4.52 -23.51
N GLY A 172 -3.50 3.33 -23.27
CA GLY A 172 -2.58 2.64 -24.18
C GLY A 172 -3.21 2.24 -25.50
N PHE A 173 -4.50 1.88 -25.50
CA PHE A 173 -5.21 1.41 -26.69
C PHE A 173 -6.22 2.39 -27.28
N GLU A 174 -6.47 3.56 -26.68
CA GLU A 174 -7.48 4.54 -27.15
C GLU A 174 -7.40 4.86 -28.65
N ASN A 175 -6.17 4.79 -29.19
CA ASN A 175 -5.84 5.16 -30.56
C ASN A 175 -5.64 3.97 -31.51
N SER A 176 -5.85 2.75 -31.03
CA SER A 176 -5.77 1.54 -31.84
C SER A 176 -7.13 1.21 -32.46
N LYS A 177 -7.13 0.69 -33.69
CA LYS A 177 -8.34 0.04 -34.24
C LYS A 177 -8.76 -1.10 -33.30
N ASN A 178 -10.02 -1.10 -32.87
CA ASN A 178 -10.55 -1.98 -31.83
C ASN A 178 -9.80 -1.88 -30.49
N GLY A 179 -9.33 -0.70 -30.14
CA GLY A 179 -8.53 -0.44 -28.95
C GLY A 179 -9.19 -0.89 -27.64
N LEU A 180 -10.48 -0.62 -27.49
CA LEU A 180 -11.25 -1.03 -26.32
C LEU A 180 -11.22 -2.55 -26.11
N ARG A 181 -11.42 -3.31 -27.20
CA ARG A 181 -11.35 -4.78 -27.21
C ARG A 181 -9.94 -5.29 -26.93
N LYS A 182 -8.92 -4.73 -27.58
CA LYS A 182 -7.51 -5.11 -27.34
C LYS A 182 -7.08 -4.87 -25.90
N GLY A 183 -7.48 -3.74 -25.33
CA GLY A 183 -7.26 -3.42 -23.92
C GLY A 183 -7.94 -4.42 -22.99
N THR A 184 -9.18 -4.79 -23.28
CA THR A 184 -9.92 -5.82 -22.53
C THR A 184 -9.27 -7.20 -22.63
N ILE A 185 -8.84 -7.62 -23.83
CA ILE A 185 -8.13 -8.89 -24.04
C ILE A 185 -6.82 -8.92 -23.25
N LEU A 186 -6.00 -7.87 -23.35
CA LEU A 186 -4.75 -7.80 -22.59
C LEU A 186 -5.01 -7.86 -21.08
N PHE A 187 -6.04 -7.14 -20.63
CA PHE A 187 -6.38 -7.07 -19.22
C PHE A 187 -6.81 -8.43 -18.66
N PHE A 188 -7.72 -9.14 -19.33
CA PHE A 188 -8.12 -10.49 -18.92
C PHE A 188 -6.99 -11.52 -19.09
N ALA A 189 -6.06 -11.33 -20.03
CA ALA A 189 -4.88 -12.19 -20.16
C ALA A 189 -3.96 -12.05 -18.93
N ILE A 190 -3.69 -10.82 -18.48
CA ILE A 190 -2.93 -10.55 -17.26
C ILE A 190 -3.62 -11.19 -16.05
N SER A 191 -4.94 -10.99 -15.92
CA SER A 191 -5.71 -11.59 -14.82
C SER A 191 -5.66 -13.12 -14.85
N THR A 192 -5.80 -13.75 -16.03
CA THR A 192 -5.71 -15.22 -16.19
C THR A 192 -4.35 -15.76 -15.74
N LEU A 193 -3.25 -15.10 -16.12
CA LEU A 193 -1.89 -15.48 -15.70
C LEU A 193 -1.71 -15.32 -14.18
N PHE A 194 -2.27 -14.25 -13.62
CA PHE A 194 -2.21 -14.00 -12.17
C PHE A 194 -3.00 -15.06 -11.38
N GLU A 195 -4.19 -15.44 -11.84
CA GLU A 195 -4.98 -16.51 -11.21
C GLU A 195 -4.27 -17.86 -11.29
N PHE A 196 -3.66 -18.17 -12.45
CA PHE A 196 -2.85 -19.38 -12.60
C PHE A 196 -1.65 -19.39 -11.64
N PHE A 197 -1.01 -18.24 -11.46
CA PHE A 197 0.06 -18.08 -10.47
C PHE A 197 -0.44 -18.30 -9.02
N CYS A 198 -1.67 -17.89 -8.69
CA CYS A 198 -2.28 -18.17 -7.39
C CYS A 198 -2.48 -19.66 -7.13
N ILE A 199 -2.84 -20.45 -8.17
CA ILE A 199 -2.91 -21.92 -8.07
C ILE A 199 -1.55 -22.48 -7.69
N ILE A 200 -0.47 -22.06 -8.37
CA ILE A 200 0.89 -22.53 -8.09
C ILE A 200 1.30 -22.16 -6.66
N LEU A 201 1.07 -20.91 -6.26
CA LEU A 201 1.40 -20.42 -4.92
C LEU A 201 0.67 -21.22 -3.83
N TYR A 202 -0.64 -21.44 -3.98
CA TYR A 202 -1.42 -22.17 -3.00
C TYR A 202 -1.11 -23.68 -2.99
N ALA A 203 -0.92 -24.29 -4.17
CA ALA A 203 -0.67 -25.71 -4.29
C ALA A 203 0.71 -26.11 -3.72
N PHE A 204 1.75 -25.35 -4.06
CA PHE A 204 3.13 -25.79 -3.88
C PHE A 204 3.93 -24.99 -2.86
N TYR A 205 3.62 -23.70 -2.68
CA TYR A 205 4.44 -22.81 -1.85
C TYR A 205 3.85 -22.58 -0.45
N PHE A 206 2.58 -22.14 -0.37
CA PHE A 206 1.91 -21.80 0.88
C PHE A 206 1.93 -22.92 1.94
N PRO A 207 1.64 -24.19 1.61
CA PRO A 207 1.63 -25.29 2.58
C PRO A 207 3.02 -25.64 3.10
N LYS A 208 4.08 -25.30 2.35
CA LYS A 208 5.47 -25.66 2.70
C LYS A 208 6.11 -24.68 3.68
N LEU A 209 5.50 -23.53 3.95
CA LEU A 209 6.01 -22.54 4.90
C LEU A 209 5.96 -23.09 6.33
N SER A 210 7.08 -23.02 7.05
CA SER A 210 7.25 -23.55 8.41
C SER A 210 6.18 -23.03 9.39
N ILE A 211 5.90 -21.73 9.38
CA ILE A 211 4.86 -21.12 10.22
C ILE A 211 3.45 -21.62 9.88
N VAL A 212 3.16 -21.87 8.60
CA VAL A 212 1.87 -22.39 8.13
C VAL A 212 1.72 -23.85 8.56
N LYS A 213 2.77 -24.67 8.41
CA LYS A 213 2.80 -26.05 8.92
C LYS A 213 2.52 -26.11 10.42
N TYR A 214 3.16 -25.23 11.18
CA TYR A 214 2.97 -25.15 12.63
C TYR A 214 1.51 -24.87 12.99
N TYR A 215 0.91 -23.80 12.43
CA TYR A 215 -0.48 -23.45 12.76
C TYR A 215 -1.48 -24.50 12.29
N ARG A 216 -1.26 -25.12 11.12
CA ARG A 216 -2.11 -26.22 10.63
C ARG A 216 -1.97 -27.48 11.49
N SER A 217 -0.77 -27.80 11.97
CA SER A 217 -0.55 -28.93 12.89
C SER A 217 -1.22 -28.67 14.23
N LYS A 218 -1.13 -27.44 14.74
CA LYS A 218 -1.83 -27.00 15.95
C LYS A 218 -3.35 -27.11 15.78
N ALA A 219 -3.90 -26.59 14.68
CA ALA A 219 -5.33 -26.69 14.40
C ALA A 219 -5.79 -28.16 14.30
N ALA A 220 -4.98 -29.05 13.71
CA ALA A 220 -5.26 -30.49 13.69
C ALA A 220 -5.26 -31.11 15.09
N SER A 221 -4.32 -30.74 15.96
CA SER A 221 -4.28 -31.19 17.36
C SER A 221 -5.46 -30.68 18.19
N GLU A 222 -6.02 -29.52 17.82
CA GLU A 222 -7.24 -28.95 18.41
C GLU A 222 -8.53 -29.52 17.77
N GLY A 223 -8.42 -30.59 16.96
CA GLY A 223 -9.55 -31.33 16.40
C GLY A 223 -10.07 -30.82 15.04
N SER A 224 -9.35 -29.92 14.36
CA SER A 224 -9.71 -29.46 13.01
C SER A 224 -9.40 -30.53 11.95
N LYS A 225 -10.44 -31.04 11.29
CA LYS A 225 -10.30 -32.05 10.21
C LYS A 225 -9.95 -31.44 8.84
N THR A 226 -10.11 -30.12 8.69
CA THR A 226 -10.08 -29.42 7.39
C THR A 226 -8.67 -29.18 6.86
N VAL A 227 -7.65 -29.21 7.73
CA VAL A 227 -6.23 -28.93 7.42
C VAL A 227 -5.40 -30.19 7.10
N SER A 228 -6.03 -31.37 7.13
CA SER A 228 -5.34 -32.68 7.04
C SER A 228 -4.61 -32.91 5.70
N ALA A 229 -5.23 -32.65 4.54
CA ALA A 229 -4.51 -32.80 3.27
C ALA A 229 -3.49 -31.68 3.01
N ASP A 230 -3.68 -30.52 3.64
CA ASP A 230 -2.71 -29.44 3.59
C ASP A 230 -1.42 -29.80 4.35
N LEU A 231 -1.54 -30.53 5.46
CA LEU A 231 -0.40 -31.13 6.17
C LEU A 231 0.27 -32.23 5.35
N ALA A 232 -0.52 -33.12 4.73
CA ALA A 232 0.01 -34.16 3.84
C ALA A 232 0.81 -33.55 2.67
N ALA A 233 0.29 -32.51 2.03
CA ALA A 233 1.00 -31.79 0.97
C ALA A 233 2.26 -31.05 1.43
N ALA A 234 2.35 -30.75 2.72
CA ALA A 234 3.54 -30.18 3.35
C ALA A 234 4.60 -31.24 3.73
N GLY A 235 4.34 -32.52 3.44
CA GLY A 235 5.20 -33.65 3.81
C GLY A 235 5.02 -34.12 5.25
N ILE A 236 3.95 -33.72 5.92
CA ILE A 236 3.61 -34.16 7.28
C ILE A 236 2.50 -35.21 7.16
N HIS A 237 2.87 -36.48 7.30
CA HIS A 237 1.91 -37.58 7.38
C HIS A 237 1.60 -37.85 8.86
N ASN A 238 0.32 -37.81 9.24
CA ASN A 238 -0.10 -38.24 10.57
C ASN A 238 0.08 -39.77 10.65
N GLU A 239 1.16 -40.24 11.29
CA GLU A 239 1.25 -41.62 11.78
C GLU A 239 0.38 -41.86 13.04
N THR A 240 -0.25 -40.82 13.58
CA THR A 240 -1.09 -40.88 14.78
C THR A 240 -2.55 -41.23 14.50
N ASN A 241 -2.81 -42.33 13.78
CA ASN A 241 -4.13 -42.97 13.79
C ASN A 241 -4.22 -44.19 14.70
N HIS A 242 -3.14 -44.59 15.38
CA HIS A 242 -3.22 -45.57 16.45
C HIS A 242 -2.33 -45.17 17.63
N GLN A 243 -2.91 -45.21 18.83
CA GLN A 243 -2.26 -45.11 20.15
C GLN A 243 -1.71 -43.71 20.53
N VAL A 244 -2.54 -42.87 21.14
CA VAL A 244 -2.39 -42.43 22.54
C VAL A 244 -3.77 -41.99 23.03
N GLY A 245 -4.43 -42.81 23.85
CA GLY A 245 -5.47 -42.31 24.74
C GLY A 245 -4.80 -41.65 25.92
N PHE A 246 -4.98 -40.35 26.12
CA PHE A 246 -4.89 -39.66 27.42
C PHE A 246 -5.47 -38.24 27.32
N ASP A 247 -6.61 -38.04 27.97
CA ASP A 247 -7.14 -36.79 28.54
C ASP A 247 -6.99 -35.45 27.78
N ALA A 248 -7.45 -35.38 26.54
CA ALA A 248 -7.86 -34.09 25.99
C ALA A 248 -9.21 -33.70 26.59
N LYS A 249 -9.24 -32.71 27.49
CA LYS A 249 -10.46 -31.98 27.85
C LYS A 249 -11.22 -31.68 26.55
N ILE A 250 -12.36 -32.35 26.35
CA ILE A 250 -13.26 -32.07 25.23
C ILE A 250 -13.75 -30.65 25.45
N GLN A 251 -13.11 -29.70 24.79
CA GLN A 251 -13.51 -28.31 24.78
C GLN A 251 -14.74 -28.26 23.87
N ASP A 252 -15.93 -28.07 24.45
CA ASP A 252 -17.21 -28.07 23.73
C ASP A 252 -17.18 -27.08 22.55
N ARG A 253 -16.93 -27.60 21.35
CA ARG A 253 -16.96 -26.83 20.10
C ARG A 253 -18.42 -26.45 19.84
N LEU A 254 -18.72 -25.16 19.88
CA LEU A 254 -20.04 -24.62 19.54
C LEU A 254 -20.48 -25.11 18.15
N SER A 255 -21.75 -25.49 18.02
CA SER A 255 -22.31 -25.88 16.73
C SER A 255 -22.38 -24.67 15.77
N ASN A 256 -22.35 -24.93 14.46
CA ASN A 256 -22.48 -23.86 13.44
C ASN A 256 -23.74 -23.01 13.66
N LYS A 257 -24.85 -23.62 14.12
CA LYS A 257 -26.08 -22.89 14.46
C LYS A 257 -25.87 -21.91 15.62
N GLN A 258 -25.18 -22.33 16.68
CA GLN A 258 -24.88 -21.46 17.82
C GLN A 258 -23.90 -20.33 17.44
N LEU A 259 -22.89 -20.63 16.60
CA LEU A 259 -21.93 -19.63 16.12
C LEU A 259 -22.58 -18.54 15.27
N VAL A 260 -23.50 -18.94 14.37
CA VAL A 260 -24.28 -17.99 13.57
C VAL A 260 -25.19 -17.16 14.48
N LEU A 261 -25.87 -17.77 15.44
CA LEU A 261 -26.77 -17.06 16.35
C LEU A 261 -26.03 -16.03 17.22
N GLN A 262 -24.82 -16.35 17.68
CA GLN A 262 -23.98 -15.45 18.49
C GLN A 262 -23.39 -14.26 17.71
N ASN A 263 -23.29 -14.38 16.38
CA ASN A 263 -22.71 -13.35 15.51
C ASN A 263 -23.71 -12.87 14.45
N ILE A 264 -25.01 -13.07 14.67
CA ILE A 264 -26.05 -12.71 13.72
C ILE A 264 -26.10 -11.20 13.46
N ASP A 265 -25.76 -10.40 14.47
CA ASP A 265 -25.59 -8.95 14.38
C ASP A 265 -24.45 -8.56 13.43
N LEU A 266 -23.29 -9.19 13.57
CA LEU A 266 -22.13 -8.95 12.72
C LEU A 266 -22.32 -9.50 11.29
N ALA A 267 -22.98 -10.65 11.16
CA ALA A 267 -23.34 -11.22 9.86
C ALA A 267 -24.36 -10.33 9.12
N ALA A 268 -25.39 -9.84 9.83
CA ALA A 268 -26.36 -8.89 9.29
C ALA A 268 -25.68 -7.56 8.92
N ALA A 269 -24.77 -7.05 9.75
CA ALA A 269 -24.00 -5.84 9.44
C ALA A 269 -23.19 -6.00 8.15
N LEU A 270 -22.45 -7.12 8.00
CA LEU A 270 -21.68 -7.40 6.79
C LEU A 270 -22.58 -7.52 5.56
N PHE A 271 -23.70 -8.23 5.68
CA PHE A 271 -24.68 -8.35 4.61
C PHE A 271 -25.22 -6.97 4.17
N LEU A 272 -25.63 -6.13 5.13
CA LEU A 272 -26.14 -4.79 4.86
C LEU A 272 -25.08 -3.86 4.24
N ILE A 273 -23.81 -3.99 4.63
CA ILE A 273 -22.69 -3.25 4.02
C ILE A 273 -22.65 -3.51 2.52
N TYR A 274 -22.70 -4.78 2.12
CA TYR A 274 -22.59 -5.18 0.72
C TYR A 274 -23.89 -5.00 -0.06
N VAL A 275 -25.07 -5.18 0.55
CA VAL A 275 -26.36 -4.86 -0.10
C VAL A 275 -26.39 -3.40 -0.52
N LEU A 276 -26.01 -2.49 0.37
CA LEU A 276 -25.92 -1.07 0.04
C LEU A 276 -24.88 -0.82 -1.05
N THR A 277 -23.66 -1.30 -0.84
CA THR A 277 -22.56 -1.07 -1.79
C THR A 277 -22.93 -1.56 -3.19
N LEU A 278 -23.47 -2.77 -3.32
CA LEU A 278 -23.83 -3.38 -4.61
C LEU A 278 -25.08 -2.76 -5.25
N SER A 279 -25.94 -2.10 -4.47
CA SER A 279 -27.05 -1.30 -5.01
C SER A 279 -26.59 -0.06 -5.79
N ILE A 280 -25.35 0.40 -5.53
CA ILE A 280 -24.75 1.58 -6.15
C ILE A 280 -23.60 1.15 -7.08
N PHE A 281 -22.58 0.51 -6.53
CA PHE A 281 -21.40 0.08 -7.25
C PHE A 281 -21.58 -1.34 -7.84
N PRO A 282 -21.25 -1.58 -9.12
CA PRO A 282 -20.85 -0.62 -10.14
C PRO A 282 -22.01 -0.16 -11.04
N GLY A 283 -23.19 -0.79 -10.95
CA GLY A 283 -24.31 -0.59 -11.87
C GLY A 283 -24.83 0.85 -11.93
N PHE A 284 -25.12 1.46 -10.78
CA PHE A 284 -25.61 2.85 -10.72
C PHE A 284 -24.57 3.82 -11.27
N LEU A 285 -23.28 3.58 -11.00
CA LEU A 285 -22.18 4.43 -11.44
C LEU A 285 -22.01 4.49 -12.96
N TYR A 286 -22.43 3.45 -13.67
CA TYR A 286 -22.39 3.42 -15.13
C TYR A 286 -23.68 3.91 -15.78
N GLU A 287 -24.83 3.68 -15.16
CA GLU A 287 -26.13 3.83 -15.84
C GLU A 287 -26.91 5.07 -15.40
N ASN A 288 -26.69 5.57 -14.17
CA ASN A 288 -27.59 6.55 -13.56
C ASN A 288 -26.95 7.88 -13.25
N THR A 289 -25.64 8.01 -13.39
CA THR A 289 -24.95 9.26 -13.11
C THR A 289 -25.15 10.29 -14.21
N GLY A 290 -25.52 9.87 -15.42
CA GLY A 290 -25.73 10.78 -16.55
C GLY A 290 -24.42 11.18 -17.25
N SER A 291 -24.52 12.20 -18.12
CA SER A 291 -23.41 12.68 -18.94
C SER A 291 -22.60 13.74 -18.21
N HIS A 292 -21.31 13.49 -18.04
CA HIS A 292 -20.38 14.41 -17.38
C HIS A 292 -19.19 14.77 -18.27
N GLN A 293 -18.39 15.74 -17.82
CA GLN A 293 -17.28 16.30 -18.59
C GLN A 293 -16.16 15.29 -18.88
N LEU A 294 -16.05 14.25 -18.06
CA LEU A 294 -15.12 13.13 -18.21
C LEU A 294 -15.56 12.10 -19.27
N GLY A 295 -16.76 12.21 -19.85
CA GLY A 295 -17.23 11.34 -20.92
C GLY A 295 -17.12 9.85 -20.56
N THR A 296 -16.56 9.03 -21.45
CA THR A 296 -16.39 7.58 -21.20
C THR A 296 -15.36 7.25 -20.12
N TRP A 297 -14.59 8.23 -19.65
CA TRP A 297 -13.67 8.06 -18.52
C TRP A 297 -14.37 8.17 -17.17
N TYR A 298 -15.56 8.76 -17.15
CA TYR A 298 -16.23 9.09 -15.90
C TYR A 298 -16.51 7.86 -15.01
N PRO A 299 -17.15 6.77 -15.49
CA PRO A 299 -17.38 5.60 -14.65
C PRO A 299 -16.07 4.93 -14.19
N LEU A 300 -15.02 5.00 -15.00
CA LEU A 300 -13.71 4.44 -14.65
C LEU A 300 -13.04 5.22 -13.52
N VAL A 301 -13.14 6.54 -13.55
CA VAL A 301 -12.65 7.41 -12.45
C VAL A 301 -13.45 7.13 -11.17
N LEU A 302 -14.77 7.01 -11.25
CA LEU A 302 -15.59 6.67 -10.08
C LEU A 302 -15.17 5.32 -9.48
N ILE A 303 -15.01 4.28 -10.32
CA ILE A 303 -14.59 2.96 -9.86
C ILE A 303 -13.17 2.99 -9.27
N ALA A 304 -12.25 3.76 -9.88
CA ALA A 304 -10.91 3.96 -9.33
C ALA A 304 -10.97 4.62 -7.94
N MET A 305 -11.78 5.66 -7.77
CA MET A 305 -11.94 6.35 -6.49
C MET A 305 -12.53 5.44 -5.42
N TYR A 306 -13.57 4.67 -5.76
CA TYR A 306 -14.11 3.66 -4.85
C TYR A 306 -13.02 2.68 -4.39
N ASN A 307 -12.32 2.06 -5.35
CA ASN A 307 -11.33 1.01 -5.07
C ASN A 307 -10.11 1.52 -4.29
N VAL A 308 -9.62 2.73 -4.58
CA VAL A 308 -8.48 3.33 -3.86
C VAL A 308 -8.86 3.64 -2.41
N LEU A 309 -10.03 4.23 -2.18
CA LEU A 309 -10.47 4.56 -0.82
C LEU A 309 -10.92 3.32 -0.04
N ASP A 310 -11.46 2.28 -0.70
CA ASP A 310 -11.70 0.96 -0.10
C ASP A 310 -10.38 0.32 0.35
N LEU A 311 -9.33 0.37 -0.48
CA LEU A 311 -8.00 -0.11 -0.09
C LEU A 311 -7.44 0.65 1.12
N ILE A 312 -7.40 1.99 1.04
CA ILE A 312 -6.85 2.84 2.12
C ILE A 312 -7.61 2.59 3.44
N SER A 313 -8.94 2.52 3.38
CA SER A 313 -9.77 2.43 4.58
C SER A 313 -9.64 1.11 5.34
N ARG A 314 -9.29 0.01 4.66
CA ARG A 314 -9.07 -1.29 5.30
C ARG A 314 -7.84 -1.32 6.22
N TYR A 315 -6.92 -0.38 6.04
CA TYR A 315 -5.79 -0.21 6.94
C TYR A 315 -6.11 0.70 8.14
N ILE A 316 -7.21 1.46 8.13
CA ILE A 316 -7.57 2.37 9.23
C ILE A 316 -7.72 1.61 10.56
N PRO A 317 -8.38 0.43 10.64
CA PRO A 317 -8.48 -0.32 11.89
C PRO A 317 -7.16 -0.90 12.43
N LEU A 318 -6.04 -0.76 11.72
CA LEU A 318 -4.71 -1.01 12.31
C LEU A 318 -4.37 0.06 13.36
N ILE A 319 -4.99 1.23 13.26
CA ILE A 319 -4.89 2.32 14.22
C ILE A 319 -5.96 2.08 15.30
N LYS A 320 -5.56 1.54 16.46
CA LYS A 320 -6.49 1.13 17.52
C LYS A 320 -7.46 2.23 17.97
N CYS A 321 -7.02 3.48 18.04
CA CYS A 321 -7.90 4.60 18.43
C CYS A 321 -8.99 4.92 17.39
N LEU A 322 -8.81 4.51 16.13
CA LEU A 322 -9.78 4.65 15.06
C LEU A 322 -10.55 3.35 14.83
N THR A 323 -10.33 2.29 15.60
CA THR A 323 -11.02 1.01 15.42
C THR A 323 -12.37 1.05 16.12
N LEU A 324 -13.45 0.79 15.38
CA LEU A 324 -14.79 0.75 15.96
C LEU A 324 -15.05 -0.65 16.53
N GLU A 325 -14.75 -0.83 17.82
CA GLU A 325 -14.93 -2.13 18.52
C GLU A 325 -16.37 -2.35 19.03
N SER A 326 -17.20 -1.30 19.06
CA SER A 326 -18.58 -1.38 19.55
C SER A 326 -19.50 -2.04 18.52
N ARG A 327 -20.04 -3.23 18.82
CA ARG A 327 -21.04 -3.93 17.98
C ARG A 327 -22.26 -3.04 17.65
N LYS A 328 -22.78 -2.31 18.65
CA LYS A 328 -23.87 -1.33 18.44
C LYS A 328 -23.41 -0.16 17.57
N GLY A 329 -22.19 0.33 17.78
CA GLY A 329 -21.60 1.40 16.97
C GLY A 329 -21.49 1.00 15.49
N ILE A 330 -21.01 -0.22 15.21
CA ILE A 330 -20.95 -0.77 13.85
C ILE A 330 -22.33 -0.83 13.25
N LEU A 331 -23.32 -1.38 13.95
CA LEU A 331 -24.69 -1.47 13.42
C LEU A 331 -25.28 -0.10 13.09
N ILE A 332 -25.09 0.90 13.97
CA ILE A 332 -25.52 2.29 13.73
C ILE A 332 -24.81 2.86 12.50
N ALA A 333 -23.49 2.68 12.37
CA ALA A 333 -22.72 3.14 11.23
C ALA A 333 -23.11 2.45 9.92
N VAL A 334 -23.47 1.17 9.96
CA VAL A 334 -23.96 0.43 8.79
C VAL A 334 -25.34 0.91 8.38
N LEU A 335 -26.26 1.11 9.33
CA LEU A 335 -27.60 1.63 9.05
C LEU A 335 -27.55 3.07 8.53
N SER A 336 -26.67 3.92 9.05
CA SER A 336 -26.52 5.30 8.57
C SER A 336 -26.02 5.37 7.13
N ARG A 337 -25.27 4.37 6.64
CA ARG A 337 -24.88 4.30 5.22
C ARG A 337 -26.07 4.24 4.28
N PHE A 338 -27.26 3.79 4.71
CA PHE A 338 -28.45 3.78 3.84
C PHE A 338 -28.91 5.19 3.43
N LEU A 339 -28.47 6.23 4.13
CA LEU A 339 -28.63 7.63 3.68
C LEU A 339 -27.85 7.94 2.39
N LEU A 340 -26.86 7.12 2.04
CA LEU A 340 -26.14 7.26 0.78
C LEU A 340 -27.04 6.97 -0.41
N ILE A 341 -27.99 6.04 -0.33
CA ILE A 341 -28.88 5.72 -1.46
C ILE A 341 -29.61 7.00 -1.95
N PRO A 342 -30.42 7.70 -1.13
CA PRO A 342 -31.06 8.93 -1.57
C PRO A 342 -30.05 10.02 -1.95
N ALA A 343 -28.90 10.10 -1.29
CA ALA A 343 -27.85 11.06 -1.64
C ALA A 343 -27.30 10.82 -3.07
N PHE A 344 -27.01 9.58 -3.44
CA PHE A 344 -26.53 9.21 -4.78
C PHE A 344 -27.57 9.54 -5.86
N TYR A 345 -28.85 9.21 -5.63
CA TYR A 345 -29.93 9.55 -6.57
C TYR A 345 -30.15 11.07 -6.69
N PHE A 346 -30.04 11.79 -5.57
CA PHE A 346 -30.13 13.26 -5.58
C PHE A 346 -28.96 13.89 -6.33
N THR A 347 -27.72 13.48 -6.03
CA THR A 347 -26.51 13.97 -6.69
C THR A 347 -26.47 13.61 -8.16
N ALA A 348 -26.99 12.46 -8.57
CA ALA A 348 -27.11 12.10 -9.98
C ALA A 348 -28.03 13.06 -10.78
N LYS A 349 -29.04 13.65 -10.13
CA LYS A 349 -29.99 14.57 -10.78
C LYS A 349 -29.60 16.04 -10.66
N TYR A 350 -29.01 16.44 -9.53
CA TYR A 350 -28.79 17.85 -9.18
C TYR A 350 -27.33 18.20 -8.90
N GLY A 351 -26.47 17.20 -8.70
CA GLY A 351 -25.08 17.40 -8.32
C GLY A 351 -24.13 17.40 -9.52
N ASP A 352 -22.98 18.04 -9.34
CA ASP A 352 -21.88 17.97 -10.30
C ASP A 352 -21.05 16.67 -10.16
N GLN A 353 -20.12 16.48 -11.10
CA GLN A 353 -19.20 15.34 -11.12
C GLN A 353 -18.30 15.25 -9.87
N GLY A 354 -18.00 16.38 -9.22
CA GLY A 354 -17.17 16.43 -8.02
C GLY A 354 -17.90 15.86 -6.81
N TRP A 355 -19.18 16.21 -6.62
CA TRP A 355 -20.02 15.63 -5.57
C TRP A 355 -20.19 14.13 -5.73
N MET A 356 -20.36 13.63 -6.96
CA MET A 356 -20.44 12.20 -7.22
C MET A 356 -19.12 11.49 -6.90
N ILE A 357 -17.98 12.05 -7.31
CA ILE A 357 -16.66 11.52 -6.95
C ILE A 357 -16.48 11.48 -5.42
N MET A 358 -16.88 12.52 -4.71
CA MET A 358 -16.83 12.58 -3.24
C MET A 358 -17.68 11.48 -2.61
N LEU A 359 -18.95 11.33 -3.04
CA LEU A 359 -19.84 10.29 -2.53
C LEU A 359 -19.31 8.88 -2.80
N VAL A 360 -18.75 8.63 -3.98
CA VAL A 360 -18.12 7.35 -4.33
C VAL A 360 -16.88 7.08 -3.50
N SER A 361 -16.06 8.10 -3.26
CA SER A 361 -14.88 8.02 -2.38
C SER A 361 -15.29 7.67 -0.95
N PHE A 362 -16.34 8.32 -0.44
CA PHE A 362 -16.89 8.04 0.89
C PHE A 362 -17.55 6.65 0.97
N LEU A 363 -18.21 6.21 -0.10
CA LEU A 363 -18.74 4.85 -0.22
C LEU A 363 -17.63 3.80 -0.10
N GLY A 364 -16.51 3.99 -0.81
CA GLY A 364 -15.33 3.13 -0.73
C GLY A 364 -14.69 3.14 0.66
N LEU A 365 -14.47 4.34 1.22
CA LEU A 365 -13.90 4.53 2.55
C LEU A 365 -14.72 3.82 3.64
N THR A 366 -16.04 4.01 3.64
CA THR A 366 -16.91 3.40 4.66
C THR A 366 -17.08 1.90 4.44
N ASN A 367 -17.05 1.43 3.19
CA ASN A 367 -17.12 0.01 2.87
C ASN A 367 -15.93 -0.76 3.46
N GLY A 368 -14.71 -0.34 3.12
CA GLY A 368 -13.50 -1.02 3.55
C GLY A 368 -13.29 -0.95 5.07
N TYR A 369 -13.49 0.23 5.65
CA TYR A 369 -13.36 0.46 7.10
C TYR A 369 -14.29 -0.45 7.93
N LEU A 370 -15.60 -0.41 7.65
CA LEU A 370 -16.58 -1.17 8.43
C LEU A 370 -16.44 -2.68 8.22
N THR A 371 -16.08 -3.11 7.01
CA THR A 371 -15.79 -4.53 6.70
C THR A 371 -14.68 -5.07 7.60
N VAL A 372 -13.57 -4.34 7.72
CA VAL A 372 -12.46 -4.78 8.57
C VAL A 372 -12.83 -4.73 10.05
N CYS A 373 -13.60 -3.74 10.51
CA CYS A 373 -14.10 -3.71 11.89
C CYS A 373 -14.93 -4.96 12.22
N VAL A 374 -15.83 -5.38 11.32
CA VAL A 374 -16.62 -6.61 11.49
C VAL A 374 -15.73 -7.85 11.56
N PHE A 375 -14.79 -8.01 10.61
CA PHE A 375 -13.88 -9.16 10.58
C PHE A 375 -12.87 -9.18 11.73
N THR A 376 -12.60 -8.04 12.37
CA THR A 376 -11.72 -7.97 13.54
C THR A 376 -12.44 -8.45 14.80
N ILE A 377 -13.73 -8.14 14.97
CA ILE A 377 -14.50 -8.48 16.17
C ILE A 377 -15.06 -9.92 16.11
N ALA A 378 -15.47 -10.39 14.93
CA ALA A 378 -16.13 -11.69 14.79
C ALA A 378 -15.31 -12.88 15.38
N PRO A 379 -13.97 -12.94 15.23
CA PRO A 379 -13.15 -14.02 15.80
C PRO A 379 -12.87 -13.89 17.31
N GLU A 380 -13.04 -12.71 17.91
CA GLU A 380 -12.64 -12.44 19.31
C GLU A 380 -13.61 -13.04 20.34
N GLY A 381 -14.86 -13.32 19.96
CA GLY A 381 -15.85 -13.97 20.84
C GLY A 381 -15.43 -15.37 21.32
N TYR A 382 -14.48 -16.01 20.62
CA TYR A 382 -13.97 -17.34 20.95
C TYR A 382 -12.66 -17.32 21.76
N LYS A 383 -11.71 -16.41 21.43
CA LYS A 383 -10.35 -16.40 22.03
C LYS A 383 -10.33 -15.97 23.51
N ARG A 384 -11.28 -15.15 23.97
CA ARG A 384 -11.30 -14.64 25.35
C ARG A 384 -11.45 -15.76 26.39
N ARG A 385 -12.18 -16.84 26.06
CA ARG A 385 -12.39 -17.97 26.98
C ARG A 385 -11.26 -19.00 26.98
N ALA A 386 -10.39 -18.98 25.98
CA ALA A 386 -9.24 -19.87 25.86
C ALA A 386 -7.96 -19.28 26.48
N MET A 387 -7.83 -17.95 26.53
CA MET A 387 -6.66 -17.27 27.13
C MET A 387 -6.71 -17.19 28.66
N ASP A 388 -7.89 -17.22 29.27
CA ASP A 388 -8.05 -17.22 30.73
C ASP A 388 -7.54 -18.52 31.40
N ALA A 389 -7.16 -19.54 30.61
CA ALA A 389 -6.64 -20.82 31.10
C ALA A 389 -5.12 -20.98 31.00
N SER A 390 -4.37 -20.02 30.42
CA SER A 390 -2.93 -20.18 30.17
C SER A 390 -2.02 -19.08 30.71
N ASP A 391 -2.53 -18.12 31.48
CA ASP A 391 -1.72 -17.03 32.02
C ASP A 391 -1.34 -17.28 33.50
N TYR A 392 -0.53 -18.32 33.71
CA TYR A 392 0.36 -18.44 34.87
C TYR A 392 1.79 -18.59 34.32
N GLY A 393 2.42 -17.46 34.03
CA GLY A 393 3.80 -17.43 33.56
C GLY A 393 4.26 -16.01 33.30
N GLY A 394 4.67 -15.31 34.36
CA GLY A 394 5.15 -13.93 34.30
C GLY A 394 6.28 -13.75 33.28
N ALA A 395 6.01 -12.94 32.25
CA ALA A 395 7.01 -12.39 31.35
C ALA A 395 6.90 -10.85 31.36
N PRO A 396 8.01 -10.11 31.26
CA PRO A 396 8.02 -8.67 31.50
C PRO A 396 7.25 -7.90 30.42
N ASN A 397 6.54 -6.86 30.86
CA ASN A 397 5.67 -6.00 30.07
C ASN A 397 6.29 -5.55 28.73
N LYS A 398 5.69 -5.96 27.60
CA LYS A 398 5.94 -5.33 26.29
C LYS A 398 5.56 -3.85 26.37
N PRO A 399 6.41 -2.90 25.92
CA PRO A 399 6.04 -1.49 25.93
C PRO A 399 4.83 -1.24 25.01
N LYS A 400 3.73 -0.74 25.58
CA LYS A 400 2.53 -0.31 24.86
C LYS A 400 2.89 0.82 23.88
N GLY A 401 2.22 0.88 22.72
CA GLY A 401 2.36 1.98 21.75
C GLY A 401 3.22 1.69 20.50
N LYS A 402 3.66 0.46 20.25
CA LYS A 402 4.47 0.11 19.06
C LYS A 402 3.81 0.49 17.72
N TYR A 403 2.53 0.14 17.55
CA TYR A 403 1.80 0.42 16.30
C TYR A 403 1.48 1.91 16.11
N GLU A 404 1.26 2.64 17.22
CA GLU A 404 1.08 4.09 17.20
C GLU A 404 2.35 4.77 16.71
N ALA A 405 3.52 4.36 17.25
CA ALA A 405 4.81 4.86 16.80
C ALA A 405 5.05 4.54 15.32
N MET A 406 4.75 3.31 14.86
CA MET A 406 4.87 2.95 13.43
C MET A 406 4.01 3.84 12.53
N THR A 407 2.76 4.11 12.93
CA THR A 407 1.83 4.95 12.16
C THR A 407 2.34 6.39 12.09
N ILE A 408 2.79 6.95 13.22
CA ILE A 408 3.37 8.29 13.24
C ILE A 408 4.63 8.34 12.38
N CYS A 409 5.52 7.34 12.47
CA CYS A 409 6.69 7.24 11.59
C CYS A 409 6.31 7.24 10.10
N PHE A 410 5.25 6.52 9.72
CA PHE A 410 4.75 6.52 8.34
C PHE A 410 4.28 7.91 7.90
N ILE A 411 3.48 8.59 8.72
CA ILE A 411 2.99 9.95 8.40
C ILE A 411 4.14 10.96 8.34
N LEU A 412 5.08 10.89 9.28
CA LEU A 412 6.29 11.73 9.28
C LEU A 412 7.15 11.47 8.04
N GLY A 413 7.22 10.22 7.58
CA GLY A 413 7.87 9.86 6.32
C GLY A 413 7.17 10.47 5.11
N ILE A 414 5.84 10.47 5.07
CA ILE A 414 5.09 11.21 4.03
C ILE A 414 5.47 12.69 4.07
N GLY A 415 5.43 13.29 5.25
CA GLY A 415 5.78 14.70 5.49
C GLY A 415 7.17 15.06 4.98
N SER A 416 8.17 14.19 5.17
CA SER A 416 9.55 14.49 4.76
C SER A 416 9.73 14.73 3.25
N LEU A 417 8.82 14.25 2.39
CA LEU A 417 8.92 14.46 0.94
C LEU A 417 7.68 15.09 0.30
N VAL A 418 6.54 15.21 1.00
CA VAL A 418 5.27 15.60 0.36
C VAL A 418 5.34 17.00 -0.23
N SER A 419 5.97 17.95 0.47
CA SER A 419 6.12 19.31 0.00
C SER A 419 7.07 19.45 -1.19
N TRP A 420 8.24 18.82 -1.14
CA TRP A 420 9.17 18.78 -2.27
C TRP A 420 8.57 18.08 -3.49
N ASN A 421 7.98 16.90 -3.30
CA ASN A 421 7.30 16.17 -4.37
C ASN A 421 6.15 17.00 -4.95
N SER A 422 5.41 17.73 -4.12
CA SER A 422 4.36 18.62 -4.58
C SER A 422 4.92 19.69 -5.51
N MET A 423 6.02 20.33 -5.13
CA MET A 423 6.65 21.37 -5.96
C MET A 423 7.08 20.83 -7.34
N LEU A 424 7.62 19.61 -7.42
CA LEU A 424 7.97 18.99 -8.70
C LEU A 424 6.74 18.58 -9.52
N THR A 425 5.69 18.12 -8.85
CA THR A 425 4.50 17.54 -9.51
C THR A 425 3.60 18.62 -10.14
N ILE A 426 3.64 19.86 -9.66
CA ILE A 426 2.99 21.02 -10.31
C ILE A 426 3.85 21.65 -11.42
N GLY A 427 4.86 20.94 -11.92
CA GLY A 427 5.70 21.41 -13.02
C GLY A 427 4.90 21.93 -14.21
N ASP A 428 3.76 21.31 -14.54
CA ASP A 428 2.88 21.79 -15.61
C ASP A 428 2.35 23.22 -15.42
N TYR A 429 2.13 23.62 -14.16
CA TYR A 429 1.83 25.02 -13.83
C TYR A 429 3.06 25.92 -13.96
N TYR A 430 4.22 25.48 -13.48
CA TYR A 430 5.46 26.25 -13.57
C TYR A 430 5.96 26.44 -15.00
N TYR A 431 5.81 25.47 -15.90
CA TYR A 431 6.15 25.66 -17.31
C TYR A 431 5.24 26.68 -18.01
N THR A 432 4.03 26.90 -17.49
CA THR A 432 3.15 27.98 -17.96
C THR A 432 3.61 29.35 -17.46
N LEU A 433 4.07 29.43 -16.20
CA LEU A 433 4.55 30.67 -15.57
C LEU A 433 5.97 31.08 -16.02
N PHE A 434 6.84 30.10 -16.22
CA PHE A 434 8.29 30.26 -16.36
C PHE A 434 8.84 29.51 -17.58
N PRO A 435 8.27 29.69 -18.78
CA PRO A 435 8.60 28.86 -19.95
C PRO A 435 10.07 28.96 -20.39
N LYS A 436 10.76 30.07 -20.06
CA LYS A 436 12.16 30.32 -20.42
C LYS A 436 13.18 29.78 -19.41
N TYR A 437 12.73 29.23 -18.28
CA TYR A 437 13.60 29.01 -17.12
C TYR A 437 13.80 27.54 -16.73
N HIS A 438 13.20 26.59 -17.46
CA HIS A 438 13.41 25.15 -17.22
C HIS A 438 13.18 24.71 -15.75
N PRO A 439 12.00 25.02 -15.16
CA PRO A 439 11.74 24.89 -13.72
C PRO A 439 12.06 23.50 -13.16
N ALA A 440 11.65 22.41 -13.84
CA ALA A 440 11.85 21.07 -13.29
C ALA A 440 13.34 20.67 -13.17
N ARG A 441 14.23 21.28 -13.97
CA ARG A 441 15.69 21.04 -13.91
C ARG A 441 16.39 21.97 -12.93
N VAL A 442 16.06 23.26 -12.98
CA VAL A 442 16.72 24.26 -12.15
C VAL A 442 16.35 24.08 -10.69
N LEU A 443 15.08 23.80 -10.37
CA LEU A 443 14.67 23.59 -8.98
C LEU A 443 15.39 22.41 -8.34
N THR A 444 15.55 21.29 -9.06
CA THR A 444 16.34 20.14 -8.58
C THR A 444 17.82 20.49 -8.40
N LEU A 445 18.39 21.27 -9.32
CA LEU A 445 19.79 21.70 -9.27
C LEU A 445 20.05 22.71 -8.14
N VAL A 446 19.04 23.50 -7.74
CA VAL A 446 19.12 24.39 -6.58
C VAL A 446 18.91 23.62 -5.28
N TYR A 447 17.97 22.68 -5.23
CA TYR A 447 17.70 21.87 -4.04
C TYR A 447 18.92 21.05 -3.60
N GLN A 448 19.56 20.36 -4.53
CA GLN A 448 20.54 19.31 -4.22
C GLN A 448 21.80 19.80 -3.48
N PRO A 449 22.47 20.91 -3.87
CA PRO A 449 23.66 21.40 -3.16
C PRO A 449 23.35 21.80 -1.72
N PHE A 450 22.18 22.39 -1.47
CA PHE A 450 21.77 22.77 -0.11
C PHE A 450 21.43 21.55 0.74
N ALA A 451 20.76 20.54 0.17
CA ALA A 451 20.53 19.26 0.86
C ALA A 451 21.84 18.56 1.22
N ILE A 452 22.74 18.35 0.25
CA ILE A 452 24.03 17.68 0.46
C ILE A 452 24.92 18.49 1.41
N GLY A 453 25.06 19.79 1.19
CA GLY A 453 25.89 20.66 2.02
C GLY A 453 25.42 20.66 3.48
N THR A 454 24.10 20.76 3.70
CA THR A 454 23.51 20.69 5.04
C THR A 454 23.73 19.31 5.67
N MET A 455 23.54 18.22 4.92
CA MET A 455 23.81 16.86 5.41
C MET A 455 25.28 16.67 5.83
N ILE A 456 26.24 17.17 5.05
CA ILE A 456 27.68 17.12 5.39
C ILE A 456 27.96 17.88 6.69
N ILE A 457 27.41 19.09 6.82
CA ILE A 457 27.55 19.91 8.04
C ILE A 457 26.96 19.16 9.25
N LEU A 458 25.76 18.60 9.11
CA LEU A 458 25.08 17.86 10.17
C LEU A 458 25.82 16.57 10.55
N ALA A 459 26.42 15.87 9.58
CA ALA A 459 27.23 14.67 9.83
C ALA A 459 28.54 15.01 10.57
N TYR A 460 29.15 16.15 10.28
CA TYR A 460 30.36 16.61 10.95
C TYR A 460 30.09 17.12 12.38
N TYR A 461 28.97 17.83 12.59
CA TYR A 461 28.58 18.40 13.88
C TYR A 461 27.49 17.61 14.63
N GLU A 462 27.31 16.33 14.30
CA GLU A 462 26.21 15.49 14.80
C GLU A 462 26.07 15.54 16.33
N SER A 463 27.18 15.47 17.05
CA SER A 463 27.21 15.45 18.52
C SER A 463 26.83 16.78 19.18
N LYS A 464 26.81 17.89 18.42
CA LYS A 464 26.51 19.25 18.93
C LYS A 464 25.06 19.67 18.70
N ILE A 465 24.34 19.06 17.76
CA ILE A 465 22.99 19.49 17.38
C ILE A 465 21.97 18.43 17.77
N ASN A 466 21.07 18.78 18.68
CA ASN A 466 20.03 17.88 19.17
C ASN A 466 19.02 17.48 18.07
N THR A 467 18.66 16.20 18.00
CA THR A 467 17.74 15.64 16.99
C THR A 467 16.35 16.27 17.01
N ARG A 468 15.82 16.58 18.20
CA ARG A 468 14.54 17.29 18.35
C ARG A 468 14.54 18.63 17.61
N ARG A 469 15.62 19.41 17.78
CA ARG A 469 15.75 20.73 17.16
C ARG A 469 15.87 20.60 15.64
N ARG A 470 16.61 19.61 15.16
CA ARG A 470 16.75 19.32 13.72
C ARG A 470 15.40 19.01 13.09
N ASN A 471 14.69 18.02 13.62
CA ASN A 471 13.42 17.56 13.06
C ASN A 471 12.34 18.64 13.14
N LEU A 472 12.22 19.35 14.27
CA LEU A 472 11.22 20.41 14.41
C LEU A 472 11.53 21.61 13.52
N ALA A 473 12.80 22.04 13.43
CA ALA A 473 13.21 23.10 12.52
C ALA A 473 12.96 22.72 11.06
N GLY A 474 13.28 21.48 10.68
CA GLY A 474 13.07 20.96 9.34
C GLY A 474 11.60 20.91 8.94
N PHE A 475 10.73 20.27 9.73
CA PHE A 475 9.28 20.25 9.44
C PHE A 475 8.64 21.65 9.46
N THR A 476 9.12 22.54 10.35
CA THR A 476 8.67 23.94 10.36
C THR A 476 9.10 24.66 9.07
N LEU A 477 10.33 24.43 8.61
CA LEU A 477 10.83 25.00 7.36
C LEU A 477 10.10 24.42 6.14
N PHE A 478 9.74 23.14 6.13
CA PHE A 478 8.88 22.54 5.11
C PHE A 478 7.52 23.23 5.05
N PHE A 479 6.85 23.38 6.19
CA PHE A 479 5.56 24.06 6.28
C PHE A 479 5.62 25.49 5.74
N PHE A 480 6.57 26.30 6.24
CA PHE A 480 6.70 27.68 5.81
C PHE A 480 7.11 27.77 4.34
N SER A 481 8.02 26.93 3.85
CA SER A 481 8.43 26.94 2.45
C SER A 481 7.23 26.63 1.54
N ALA A 482 6.45 25.59 1.85
CA ALA A 482 5.24 25.25 1.10
C ALA A 482 4.18 26.35 1.17
N PHE A 483 3.98 26.94 2.35
CA PHE A 483 3.06 28.06 2.53
C PHE A 483 3.51 29.30 1.75
N PHE A 484 4.80 29.62 1.74
CA PHE A 484 5.32 30.77 0.99
C PHE A 484 5.26 30.55 -0.53
N VAL A 485 5.31 29.32 -1.03
CA VAL A 485 5.02 29.05 -2.45
C VAL A 485 3.59 29.52 -2.80
N LEU A 486 2.61 29.24 -1.93
CA LEU A 486 1.23 29.74 -2.10
C LEU A 486 1.18 31.28 -2.05
N VAL A 487 1.89 31.89 -1.08
CA VAL A 487 1.94 33.35 -0.94
C VAL A 487 2.55 34.01 -2.17
N VAL A 488 3.63 33.45 -2.74
CA VAL A 488 4.24 33.95 -3.97
C VAL A 488 3.25 33.91 -5.13
N ASP A 489 2.50 32.81 -5.30
CA ASP A 489 1.46 32.73 -6.32
C ASP A 489 0.35 33.78 -6.12
N LEU A 490 -0.14 33.92 -4.89
CA LEU A 490 -1.21 34.87 -4.54
C LEU A 490 -0.75 36.32 -4.75
N ALA A 491 0.43 36.69 -4.24
CA ALA A 491 0.99 38.02 -4.34
C ALA A 491 1.28 38.44 -5.78
N THR A 492 1.71 37.50 -6.61
CA THR A 492 1.98 37.75 -8.04
C THR A 492 0.73 37.62 -8.89
N SER A 493 -0.39 37.18 -8.33
CA SER A 493 -1.61 36.84 -9.07
C SER A 493 -1.36 35.81 -10.20
N GLY A 494 -0.41 34.90 -10.01
CA GLY A 494 0.02 33.96 -11.04
C GLY A 494 0.68 34.65 -12.25
N LYS A 495 1.26 35.84 -12.06
CA LYS A 495 2.11 36.46 -13.07
C LYS A 495 3.51 35.87 -12.93
N GLY A 496 4.01 35.30 -14.02
CA GLY A 496 5.38 34.80 -14.10
C GLY A 496 6.44 35.91 -14.08
N GLY A 497 7.64 35.58 -14.52
CA GLY A 497 8.76 36.51 -14.60
C GLY A 497 9.93 36.14 -13.69
N ILE A 498 11.03 36.86 -13.83
CA ILE A 498 12.30 36.52 -13.17
C ILE A 498 12.23 36.65 -11.64
N GLY A 499 11.55 37.69 -11.13
CA GLY A 499 11.41 37.91 -9.68
C GLY A 499 10.69 36.76 -8.97
N PRO A 500 9.45 36.40 -9.36
CA PRO A 500 8.75 35.25 -8.81
C PRO A 500 9.54 33.95 -8.97
N TYR A 501 10.22 33.76 -10.11
CA TYR A 501 11.03 32.57 -10.35
C TYR A 501 12.22 32.45 -9.39
N ILE A 502 12.95 33.54 -9.14
CA ILE A 502 14.01 33.59 -8.12
C ILE A 502 13.43 33.26 -6.75
N GLY A 503 12.23 33.78 -6.43
CA GLY A 503 11.52 33.43 -5.20
C GLY A 503 11.28 31.92 -5.04
N ILE A 504 10.80 31.25 -6.09
CA ILE A 504 10.62 29.79 -6.07
C ILE A 504 11.97 29.05 -5.96
N CYS A 505 13.04 29.54 -6.58
CA CYS A 505 14.38 28.96 -6.43
C CYS A 505 14.90 29.07 -4.99
N VAL A 506 14.71 30.22 -4.34
CA VAL A 506 15.07 30.39 -2.92
C VAL A 506 14.28 29.41 -2.04
N LEU A 507 12.99 29.23 -2.31
CA LEU A 507 12.17 28.25 -1.59
C LEU A 507 12.63 26.80 -1.85
N ALA A 508 13.11 26.49 -3.06
CA ALA A 508 13.73 25.20 -3.37
C ALA A 508 15.01 24.94 -2.57
N ALA A 509 15.84 25.96 -2.35
CA ALA A 509 16.99 25.85 -1.46
C ALA A 509 16.55 25.59 -0.01
N CYS A 510 15.51 26.30 0.47
CA CYS A 510 14.93 26.06 1.80
C CYS A 510 14.38 24.63 1.95
N PHE A 511 13.74 24.08 0.91
CA PHE A 511 13.33 22.68 0.88
C PHE A 511 14.51 21.72 1.02
N GLY A 512 15.63 21.98 0.34
CA GLY A 512 16.85 21.17 0.48
C GLY A 512 17.43 21.20 1.90
N ILE A 513 17.45 22.37 2.54
CA ILE A 513 17.87 22.50 3.94
C ILE A 513 16.92 21.76 4.88
N ALA A 514 15.60 21.89 4.66
CA ALA A 514 14.57 21.24 5.47
C ALA A 514 14.68 19.71 5.39
N ASP A 515 14.87 19.18 4.18
CA ASP A 515 15.03 17.76 3.91
C ASP A 515 16.26 17.19 4.64
N ALA A 516 17.41 17.83 4.52
CA ALA A 516 18.62 17.42 5.23
C ALA A 516 18.44 17.43 6.77
N LEU A 517 17.70 18.40 7.30
CA LEU A 517 17.40 18.47 8.73
C LEU A 517 16.51 17.31 9.19
N VAL A 518 15.43 17.02 8.45
CA VAL A 518 14.45 15.99 8.80
C VAL A 518 14.95 14.59 8.48
N GLU A 519 15.39 14.31 7.24
CA GLU A 519 15.80 12.97 6.84
C GLU A 519 17.02 12.53 7.65
N GLY A 520 18.04 13.39 7.76
CA GLY A 520 19.21 13.11 8.58
C GLY A 520 18.91 13.01 10.08
N GLY A 521 17.88 13.70 10.58
CA GLY A 521 17.49 13.65 11.99
C GLY A 521 16.62 12.45 12.32
N MET A 522 15.57 12.18 11.53
CA MET A 522 14.64 11.07 11.69
C MET A 522 15.32 9.73 11.43
N VAL A 523 16.07 9.57 10.34
CA VAL A 523 16.79 8.31 10.06
C VAL A 523 17.80 8.01 11.18
N GLY A 524 18.50 9.05 11.66
CA GLY A 524 19.42 8.96 12.78
C GLY A 524 18.74 8.58 14.10
N ASP A 525 17.56 9.11 14.41
CA ASP A 525 16.80 8.78 15.63
C ASP A 525 16.23 7.35 15.58
N LEU A 526 15.60 7.00 14.46
CA LEU A 526 14.89 5.73 14.29
C LEU A 526 15.85 4.53 14.21
N CYS A 527 17.12 4.73 13.84
CA CYS A 527 18.10 3.63 13.76
C CYS A 527 18.50 3.06 15.14
N PHE A 528 18.25 3.80 16.22
CA PHE A 528 18.42 3.34 17.61
C PHE A 528 17.18 2.60 18.15
N MET A 529 16.11 2.53 17.37
CA MET A 529 14.83 1.93 17.76
C MET A 529 14.59 0.58 17.06
N CYS A 530 13.36 0.10 17.13
CA CYS A 530 12.85 -1.04 16.37
C CYS A 530 13.06 -0.86 14.85
N PRO A 531 13.56 -1.88 14.11
CA PRO A 531 13.66 -1.86 12.66
C PRO A 531 12.34 -1.54 11.94
N GLU A 532 11.21 -1.90 12.55
CA GLU A 532 9.89 -1.63 11.98
C GLU A 532 9.55 -0.13 11.93
N PHE A 533 10.16 0.70 12.79
CA PHE A 533 9.89 2.15 12.80
C PHE A 533 10.57 2.85 11.63
N ILE A 534 11.85 2.55 11.41
CA ILE A 534 12.59 3.07 10.25
C ILE A 534 12.00 2.52 8.95
N GLN A 535 11.57 1.25 8.91
CA GLN A 535 10.85 0.71 7.74
C GLN A 535 9.54 1.46 7.48
N SER A 536 8.75 1.74 8.53
CA SER A 536 7.51 2.49 8.40
C SER A 536 7.76 3.93 7.90
N TYR A 537 8.81 4.58 8.38
CA TYR A 537 9.22 5.90 7.91
C TYR A 537 9.67 5.89 6.43
N LEU A 538 10.51 4.93 6.03
CA LEU A 538 10.93 4.75 4.64
C LEU A 538 9.75 4.42 3.70
N ALA A 539 8.77 3.65 4.18
CA ALA A 539 7.52 3.40 3.49
C ALA A 539 6.68 4.68 3.32
N GLY A 540 6.69 5.56 4.32
CA GLY A 540 6.08 6.89 4.25
C GLY A 540 6.72 7.80 3.20
N LEU A 541 8.07 7.85 3.15
CA LEU A 541 8.82 8.59 2.11
C LEU A 541 8.38 8.18 0.71
N ALA A 542 8.23 6.87 0.49
CA ALA A 542 7.76 6.32 -0.76
C ALA A 542 6.30 6.67 -1.07
N ALA A 543 5.44 6.56 -0.06
CA ALA A 543 4.00 6.82 -0.20
C ALA A 543 3.74 8.29 -0.54
N SER A 544 4.63 9.19 -0.12
CA SER A 544 4.59 10.61 -0.46
C SER A 544 4.47 10.86 -1.97
N GLY A 545 5.34 10.27 -2.78
CA GLY A 545 5.33 10.47 -4.24
C GLY A 545 4.06 9.96 -4.90
N ALA A 546 3.56 8.80 -4.47
CA ALA A 546 2.31 8.23 -4.99
C ALA A 546 1.11 9.11 -4.59
N LEU A 547 1.07 9.55 -3.34
CA LEU A 547 0.04 10.45 -2.81
C LEU A 547 0.00 11.77 -3.58
N THR A 548 1.14 12.44 -3.77
CA THR A 548 1.20 13.71 -4.52
C THR A 548 0.82 13.54 -5.98
N SER A 549 1.21 12.43 -6.60
CA SER A 549 0.83 12.13 -7.99
C SER A 549 -0.67 11.93 -8.16
N ILE A 550 -1.29 11.14 -7.27
CA ILE A 550 -2.74 10.93 -7.26
C ILE A 550 -3.45 12.26 -7.01
N LEU A 551 -3.04 13.00 -5.98
CA LEU A 551 -3.62 14.30 -5.67
C LEU A 551 -3.50 15.29 -6.82
N ARG A 552 -2.36 15.34 -7.54
CA ARG A 552 -2.21 16.20 -8.72
C ARG A 552 -3.14 15.80 -9.85
N MET A 553 -3.24 14.50 -10.16
CA MET A 553 -4.15 14.01 -11.19
C MET A 553 -5.60 14.39 -10.86
N LEU A 554 -6.00 14.25 -9.58
CA LEU A 554 -7.32 14.64 -9.12
C LEU A 554 -7.55 16.14 -9.21
N THR A 555 -6.62 16.98 -8.73
CA THR A 555 -6.78 18.44 -8.81
C THR A 555 -6.77 18.93 -10.26
N LYS A 556 -5.93 18.36 -11.12
CA LYS A 556 -5.94 18.70 -12.54
C LYS A 556 -7.27 18.31 -13.18
N ALA A 557 -7.75 17.08 -12.98
CA ALA A 557 -9.02 16.62 -13.53
C ALA A 557 -10.20 17.48 -13.05
N ALA A 558 -10.21 17.85 -11.76
CA ALA A 558 -11.27 18.65 -11.16
C ALA A 558 -11.35 20.07 -11.73
N PHE A 559 -10.21 20.69 -12.03
CA PHE A 559 -10.16 22.10 -12.44
C PHE A 559 -9.89 22.33 -13.93
N GLU A 560 -9.58 21.30 -14.72
CA GLU A 560 -9.13 21.43 -16.13
C GLU A 560 -10.04 22.32 -17.00
N LYS A 561 -11.36 22.26 -16.81
CA LYS A 561 -12.35 23.03 -17.60
C LYS A 561 -12.80 24.34 -16.95
N SER A 562 -12.20 24.73 -15.82
CA SER A 562 -12.54 25.96 -15.10
C SER A 562 -11.66 27.15 -15.54
N ASN A 563 -12.20 28.37 -15.46
CA ASN A 563 -11.42 29.59 -15.70
C ASN A 563 -10.25 29.66 -14.70
N HIS A 564 -9.03 29.80 -15.22
CA HIS A 564 -7.77 29.68 -14.47
C HIS A 564 -7.63 28.36 -13.68
N GLY A 565 -8.17 27.28 -14.24
CA GLY A 565 -8.24 25.98 -13.58
C GLY A 565 -6.90 25.38 -13.18
N LEU A 566 -5.88 25.55 -14.02
CA LEU A 566 -4.53 25.08 -13.71
C LEU A 566 -3.97 25.72 -12.42
N ARG A 567 -4.17 27.03 -12.27
CA ARG A 567 -3.77 27.80 -11.08
C ARG A 567 -4.58 27.39 -9.86
N LYS A 568 -5.91 27.28 -9.97
CA LYS A 568 -6.77 26.82 -8.86
C LYS A 568 -6.39 25.42 -8.38
N GLY A 569 -6.15 24.50 -9.32
CA GLY A 569 -5.69 23.16 -9.03
C GLY A 569 -4.32 23.14 -8.32
N ALA A 570 -3.37 23.97 -8.77
CA ALA A 570 -2.07 24.10 -8.13
C ALA A 570 -2.16 24.69 -6.71
N ILE A 571 -2.98 25.73 -6.50
CA ILE A 571 -3.21 26.34 -5.19
C ILE A 571 -3.83 25.32 -4.22
N LEU A 572 -4.90 24.61 -4.62
CA LEU A 572 -5.53 23.61 -3.76
C LEU A 572 -4.54 22.50 -3.41
N PHE A 573 -3.79 22.03 -4.41
CA PHE A 573 -2.81 20.98 -4.23
C PHE A 573 -1.70 21.38 -3.24
N LEU A 574 -1.13 22.59 -3.39
CA LEU A 574 -0.13 23.13 -2.48
C LEU A 574 -0.71 23.38 -1.06
N ALA A 575 -1.96 23.82 -0.95
CA ALA A 575 -2.63 24.01 0.35
C ALA A 575 -2.79 22.70 1.11
N VAL A 576 -3.18 21.62 0.42
CA VAL A 576 -3.23 20.27 1.01
C VAL A 576 -1.85 19.83 1.46
N SER A 577 -0.80 20.06 0.66
CA SER A 577 0.57 19.75 1.04
C SER A 577 1.01 20.52 2.29
N SER A 578 0.76 21.82 2.37
CA SER A 578 1.08 22.64 3.56
C SER A 578 0.33 22.14 4.81
N PHE A 579 -0.92 21.71 4.67
CA PHE A 579 -1.67 21.16 5.79
C PHE A 579 -1.07 19.84 6.30
N ILE A 580 -0.60 18.96 5.41
CA ILE A 580 0.08 17.71 5.80
C ILE A 580 1.36 18.03 6.60
N GLU A 581 2.14 19.02 6.20
CA GLU A 581 3.34 19.45 6.94
C GLU A 581 3.00 19.97 8.34
N LEU A 582 1.92 20.76 8.45
CA LEU A 582 1.43 21.25 9.74
C LEU A 582 1.06 20.08 10.68
N VAL A 583 0.38 19.05 10.14
CA VAL A 583 0.08 17.83 10.89
C VAL A 583 1.36 17.12 11.33
N CYS A 584 2.40 17.05 10.48
CA CYS A 584 3.68 16.44 10.84
C CYS A 584 4.37 17.17 12.01
N ILE A 585 4.33 18.50 12.04
CA ILE A 585 4.83 19.29 13.17
C ILE A 585 4.13 18.89 14.47
N PHE A 586 2.79 18.84 14.47
CA PHE A 586 2.01 18.47 15.64
C PHE A 586 2.27 17.01 16.08
N LEU A 587 2.29 16.07 15.13
CA LEU A 587 2.57 14.67 15.40
C LEU A 587 3.96 14.47 16.01
N TYR A 588 4.99 15.11 15.45
CA TYR A 588 6.35 15.02 15.99
C TYR A 588 6.42 15.67 17.38
N ALA A 589 6.03 16.95 17.49
CA ALA A 589 6.24 17.74 18.70
C ALA A 589 5.44 17.24 19.90
N ILE A 590 4.18 16.83 19.68
CA ILE A 590 3.23 16.53 20.76
C ILE A 590 3.12 15.03 21.04
N TYR A 591 3.02 14.20 19.99
CA TYR A 591 2.67 12.79 20.14
C TYR A 591 3.88 11.86 20.13
N PHE A 592 4.71 11.94 19.09
CA PHE A 592 5.82 11.00 18.88
C PHE A 592 6.76 10.93 20.08
N THR A 593 7.18 12.10 20.58
CA THR A 593 8.13 12.19 21.71
C THR A 593 7.55 11.72 23.05
N LYS A 594 6.23 11.66 23.18
CA LYS A 594 5.55 11.24 24.41
C LYS A 594 5.20 9.75 24.46
N LEU A 595 5.38 9.01 23.36
CA LEU A 595 5.06 7.59 23.33
C LEU A 595 5.97 6.78 24.26
N PRO A 596 5.43 5.87 25.11
CA PRO A 596 6.22 5.09 26.06
C PRO A 596 7.35 4.29 25.41
N ILE A 597 7.08 3.69 24.24
CA ILE A 597 8.08 2.92 23.49
C ILE A 597 9.20 3.81 22.94
N VAL A 598 8.89 5.02 22.48
CA VAL A 598 9.88 5.98 21.98
C VAL A 598 10.75 6.48 23.12
N LYS A 599 10.14 6.80 24.28
CA LYS A 599 10.89 7.15 25.51
C LYS A 599 11.87 6.05 25.91
N TYR A 600 11.42 4.79 25.92
CA TYR A 600 12.25 3.64 26.26
C TYR A 600 13.50 3.55 25.36
N TYR A 601 13.33 3.58 24.03
CA TYR A 601 14.48 3.48 23.12
C TYR A 601 15.40 4.69 23.19
N ARG A 602 14.86 5.90 23.38
CA ARG A 602 15.69 7.10 23.57
C ARG A 602 16.48 7.05 24.88
N SER A 603 15.90 6.54 25.96
CA SER A 603 16.61 6.33 27.23
C SER A 603 17.73 5.29 27.06
N LYS A 604 17.47 4.20 26.33
CA LYS A 604 18.48 3.20 25.99
C LYS A 604 19.63 3.81 25.18
N ALA A 605 19.32 4.56 24.13
CA ALA A 605 20.32 5.23 23.31
C ALA A 605 21.17 6.23 24.12
N ALA A 606 20.57 6.93 25.09
CA ALA A 606 21.30 7.84 25.99
C ALA A 606 22.27 7.08 26.92
N LEU A 607 21.88 5.91 27.43
CA LEU A 607 22.74 5.02 28.23
C LEU A 607 23.91 4.47 27.39
N GLU A 608 23.68 4.20 26.11
CA GLU A 608 24.71 3.81 25.13
C GLU A 608 25.56 4.99 24.64
N GLY A 609 25.49 6.16 25.30
CA GLY A 609 26.35 7.32 25.05
C GLY A 609 25.85 8.30 23.98
N SER A 610 24.62 8.14 23.46
CA SER A 610 24.05 9.09 22.50
C SER A 610 23.62 10.40 23.15
N LYS A 611 24.30 11.51 22.79
CA LYS A 611 23.98 12.87 23.28
C LYS A 611 22.80 13.52 22.55
N THR A 612 22.40 12.99 21.39
CA THR A 612 21.45 13.64 20.48
C THR A 612 19.98 13.52 20.92
N VAL A 613 19.65 12.52 21.76
CA VAL A 613 18.30 12.22 22.28
C VAL A 613 17.96 12.92 23.61
N ALA A 614 18.92 13.66 24.20
CA ALA A 614 18.78 14.23 25.55
C ALA A 614 17.63 15.25 25.69
N ALA A 615 17.50 16.21 24.76
CA ALA A 615 16.41 17.20 24.83
C ALA A 615 15.03 16.57 24.57
N ASP A 616 14.98 15.47 23.84
CA ASP A 616 13.76 14.71 23.61
C ASP A 616 13.28 13.99 24.88
N LEU A 617 14.21 13.43 25.65
CA LEU A 617 13.92 12.85 26.97
C LEU A 617 13.46 13.92 27.96
N ALA A 618 14.12 15.08 27.99
CA ALA A 618 13.73 16.20 28.84
C ALA A 618 12.29 16.67 28.54
N ALA A 619 11.95 16.86 27.27
CA ALA A 619 10.60 17.25 26.85
C ALA A 619 9.54 16.16 27.07
N ALA A 620 9.96 14.91 27.19
CA ALA A 620 9.13 13.78 27.58
C ALA A 620 8.97 13.66 29.12
N GLY A 621 9.58 14.54 29.90
CA GLY A 621 9.54 14.55 31.37
C GLY A 621 10.52 13.58 32.04
N ILE A 622 11.56 13.13 31.31
CA ILE A 622 12.58 12.22 31.82
C ILE A 622 13.90 12.99 31.98
N SER A 623 14.35 13.19 33.22
CA SER A 623 15.67 13.78 33.50
C SER A 623 16.76 12.72 33.39
N THR A 624 17.61 12.81 32.37
CA THR A 624 18.87 12.07 32.31
C THR A 624 19.83 12.66 33.35
N LYS A 625 20.07 11.98 34.47
CA LYS A 625 21.21 12.29 35.33
C LYS A 625 22.47 11.98 34.54
N THR A 626 23.16 13.00 34.04
CA THR A 626 24.57 12.87 33.64
C THR A 626 25.32 12.42 34.88
N LYS A 627 25.71 11.15 34.95
CA LYS A 627 26.65 10.65 35.96
C LYS A 627 28.02 11.22 35.64
N ASP A 628 28.26 12.46 36.06
CA ASP A 628 29.60 12.84 36.50
C ASP A 628 29.70 12.43 37.97
N GLN A 629 30.48 11.38 38.24
CA GLN A 629 30.94 10.81 39.52
C GLN A 629 30.54 9.34 39.75
N GLY A 630 31.58 8.51 39.96
CA GLY A 630 31.51 7.18 40.54
C GLY A 630 31.93 6.07 39.59
N GLY A 631 33.19 5.64 39.70
CA GLY A 631 33.76 4.55 38.92
C GLY A 631 33.07 3.23 39.16
N TYR A 632 32.78 2.52 38.06
CA TYR A 632 32.60 1.08 37.99
C TYR A 632 33.01 0.67 36.57
N ASP A 633 33.93 -0.29 36.47
CA ASP A 633 34.33 -0.94 35.22
C ASP A 633 33.11 -1.64 34.60
N ASP A 634 32.54 -1.02 33.57
CA ASP A 634 31.66 -1.71 32.62
C ASP A 634 32.26 -1.45 31.25
N LYS A 635 32.53 -2.54 30.51
CA LYS A 635 33.17 -2.52 29.18
C LYS A 635 32.49 -1.47 28.29
N GLN A 636 33.11 -0.30 28.17
CA GLN A 636 32.72 0.72 27.20
C GLN A 636 32.93 0.11 25.82
N GLN A 637 31.84 -0.30 25.19
CA GLN A 637 31.89 -0.78 23.81
C GLN A 637 32.33 0.38 22.92
N GLU A 638 33.56 0.31 22.39
CA GLU A 638 34.16 1.36 21.58
C GLU A 638 33.28 1.65 20.36
N ARG A 639 32.62 2.81 20.36
CA ARG A 639 31.87 3.30 19.19
C ARG A 639 32.88 3.75 18.13
N LEU A 640 32.87 3.10 16.98
CA LEU A 640 33.66 3.50 15.81
C LEU A 640 33.48 5.00 15.51
N SER A 641 34.58 5.67 15.15
CA SER A 641 34.54 7.08 14.77
C SER A 641 33.72 7.27 13.49
N ASN A 642 33.03 8.42 13.34
CA ASN A 642 32.27 8.75 12.11
C ASN A 642 33.13 8.62 10.84
N LYS A 643 34.43 8.88 10.94
CA LYS A 643 35.39 8.69 9.83
C LYS A 643 35.60 7.22 9.47
N GLN A 644 35.67 6.33 10.47
CA GLN A 644 35.80 4.89 10.27
C GLN A 644 34.49 4.30 9.73
N LEU A 645 33.34 4.67 10.31
CA LEU A 645 32.02 4.25 9.83
C LEU A 645 31.76 4.65 8.37
N PHE A 646 32.16 5.87 7.99
CA PHE A 646 32.05 6.32 6.60
C PHE A 646 32.95 5.52 5.67
N HIS A 647 34.19 5.24 6.08
CA HIS A 647 35.13 4.45 5.28
C HIS A 647 34.66 2.99 5.09
N GLU A 648 34.05 2.38 6.11
CA GLU A 648 33.49 1.01 6.04
C GLU A 648 32.25 0.88 5.15
N ASN A 649 31.53 1.99 4.92
CA ASN A 649 30.29 2.05 4.17
C ASN A 649 30.38 2.93 2.91
N LEU A 650 31.60 3.26 2.48
CA LEU A 650 31.84 4.16 1.36
C LEU A 650 31.22 3.63 0.07
N ASP A 651 31.30 2.32 -0.15
CA ASP A 651 30.70 1.64 -1.29
C ASP A 651 29.17 1.81 -1.33
N TYR A 652 28.48 1.61 -0.20
CA TYR A 652 27.03 1.83 -0.11
C TYR A 652 26.63 3.30 -0.29
N ALA A 653 27.44 4.23 0.22
CA ALA A 653 27.23 5.65 0.00
C ALA A 653 27.40 6.02 -1.49
N VAL A 654 28.39 5.45 -2.16
CA VAL A 654 28.61 5.61 -3.61
C VAL A 654 27.48 4.97 -4.42
N ASP A 655 26.99 3.79 -4.02
CA ASP A 655 25.85 3.14 -4.65
C ASP A 655 24.58 4.01 -4.58
N LEU A 656 24.25 4.54 -3.39
CA LEU A 656 23.12 5.46 -3.22
C LEU A 656 23.30 6.74 -4.05
N PHE A 657 24.51 7.30 -4.08
CA PHE A 657 24.80 8.46 -4.91
C PHE A 657 24.51 8.18 -6.39
N PHE A 658 24.98 7.06 -6.95
CA PHE A 658 24.75 6.74 -8.35
C PHE A 658 23.29 6.38 -8.66
N ILE A 659 22.59 5.69 -7.75
CA ILE A 659 21.14 5.44 -7.86
C ILE A 659 20.40 6.76 -8.08
N TYR A 660 20.63 7.75 -7.22
CA TYR A 660 19.93 9.04 -7.31
C TYR A 660 20.50 9.93 -8.42
N ALA A 661 21.79 9.87 -8.74
CA ALA A 661 22.36 10.63 -9.85
C ALA A 661 21.73 10.24 -11.19
N VAL A 662 21.57 8.93 -11.46
CA VAL A 662 20.87 8.46 -12.66
C VAL A 662 19.40 8.87 -12.62
N THR A 663 18.70 8.66 -11.50
CA THR A 663 17.30 9.07 -11.35
C THR A 663 17.12 10.55 -11.63
N LEU A 664 17.88 11.43 -10.98
CA LEU A 664 17.75 12.89 -11.07
C LEU A 664 18.21 13.45 -12.43
N SER A 665 19.07 12.74 -13.16
CA SER A 665 19.42 13.11 -14.54
C SER A 665 18.24 12.96 -15.50
N ILE A 666 17.23 12.16 -15.14
CA ILE A 666 16.05 11.86 -15.95
C ILE A 666 14.80 12.49 -15.31
N PHE A 667 14.48 12.11 -14.09
CA PHE A 667 13.31 12.56 -13.35
C PHE A 667 13.60 13.82 -12.51
N PRO A 668 12.73 14.85 -12.52
CA PRO A 668 11.58 15.04 -13.40
C PRO A 668 11.91 15.80 -14.69
N GLY A 669 13.11 16.41 -14.78
CA GLY A 669 13.46 17.38 -15.81
C GLY A 669 13.37 16.86 -17.26
N PHE A 670 13.94 15.68 -17.53
CA PHE A 670 13.87 15.07 -18.85
C PHE A 670 12.43 14.72 -19.23
N LEU A 671 11.64 14.23 -18.26
CA LEU A 671 10.25 13.81 -18.48
C LEU A 671 9.36 14.97 -18.91
N TYR A 672 9.59 16.17 -18.37
CA TYR A 672 8.86 17.38 -18.75
C TYR A 672 9.33 18.00 -20.07
N GLU A 673 10.64 18.00 -20.34
CA GLU A 673 11.20 18.86 -21.39
C GLU A 673 11.62 18.14 -22.67
N ASN A 674 11.93 16.84 -22.59
CA ASN A 674 12.62 16.14 -23.68
C ASN A 674 11.83 15.01 -24.28
N THR A 675 10.65 14.72 -23.76
CA THR A 675 9.84 13.60 -24.24
C THR A 675 9.10 13.93 -25.54
N GLY A 676 8.85 15.22 -25.82
CA GLY A 676 8.23 15.70 -27.05
C GLY A 676 6.73 15.91 -26.92
N THR A 677 6.04 16.05 -28.05
CA THR A 677 4.58 16.23 -28.08
C THR A 677 3.89 14.87 -28.18
N HIS A 678 2.99 14.61 -27.23
CA HIS A 678 2.25 13.35 -27.15
C HIS A 678 0.74 13.60 -27.09
N ARG A 679 -0.05 12.54 -27.31
CA ARG A 679 -1.53 12.64 -27.34
C ARG A 679 -2.13 13.03 -26.00
N LEU A 680 -1.47 12.66 -24.91
CA LEU A 680 -1.82 13.08 -23.55
C LEU A 680 -1.59 14.59 -23.31
N GLY A 681 -0.95 15.31 -24.24
CA GLY A 681 -0.74 16.76 -24.13
C GLY A 681 -0.10 17.14 -22.79
N THR A 682 -0.73 18.07 -22.07
CA THR A 682 -0.23 18.53 -20.76
C THR A 682 -0.38 17.49 -19.65
N TRP A 683 -1.13 16.39 -19.86
CA TRP A 683 -1.22 15.28 -18.90
C TRP A 683 -0.03 14.35 -18.96
N TYR A 684 0.71 14.35 -20.07
CA TYR A 684 1.73 13.35 -20.30
C TYR A 684 2.83 13.33 -19.23
N PRO A 685 3.47 14.47 -18.87
CA PRO A 685 4.49 14.45 -17.82
C PRO A 685 3.93 14.04 -16.44
N ILE A 686 2.65 14.36 -16.17
CA ILE A 686 2.00 14.00 -14.91
C ILE A 686 1.80 12.49 -14.82
N VAL A 687 1.40 11.86 -15.93
CA VAL A 687 1.29 10.39 -16.00
C VAL A 687 2.65 9.74 -15.83
N LEU A 688 3.71 10.26 -16.46
CA LEU A 688 5.07 9.74 -16.28
C LEU A 688 5.51 9.83 -14.81
N ILE A 689 5.29 10.96 -14.16
CA ILE A 689 5.62 11.15 -12.73
C ILE A 689 4.82 10.21 -11.85
N ALA A 690 3.53 10.03 -12.13
CA ALA A 690 2.67 9.11 -11.40
C ALA A 690 3.15 7.66 -11.54
N MET A 691 3.53 7.25 -12.75
CA MET A 691 4.05 5.90 -13.00
C MET A 691 5.38 5.65 -12.30
N TYR A 692 6.30 6.62 -12.34
CA TYR A 692 7.54 6.55 -11.57
C TYR A 692 7.24 6.37 -10.07
N ASN A 693 6.42 7.24 -9.49
CA ASN A 693 6.16 7.27 -8.05
C ASN A 693 5.39 6.04 -7.54
N ILE A 694 4.39 5.56 -8.29
CA ILE A 694 3.62 4.36 -7.91
C ILE A 694 4.52 3.13 -7.94
N VAL A 695 5.34 2.99 -8.98
CA VAL A 695 6.22 1.82 -9.11
C VAL A 695 7.41 1.90 -8.14
N ASP A 696 7.94 3.10 -7.87
CA ASP A 696 8.92 3.34 -6.81
C ASP A 696 8.37 2.88 -5.45
N LEU A 697 7.13 3.27 -5.11
CA LEU A 697 6.45 2.80 -3.90
C LEU A 697 6.37 1.28 -3.83
N ILE A 698 5.85 0.64 -4.88
CA ILE A 698 5.70 -0.83 -4.93
C ILE A 698 7.07 -1.50 -4.77
N SER A 699 8.08 -0.98 -5.45
CA SER A 699 9.41 -1.60 -5.52
C SER A 699 10.17 -1.59 -4.20
N ARG A 700 9.91 -0.61 -3.32
CA ARG A 700 10.53 -0.54 -1.98
C ARG A 700 10.06 -1.66 -1.04
N TYR A 701 8.94 -2.31 -1.34
CA TYR A 701 8.49 -3.49 -0.60
C TYR A 701 9.05 -4.81 -1.15
N ILE A 702 9.61 -4.82 -2.36
CA ILE A 702 10.19 -6.02 -2.97
C ILE A 702 11.32 -6.62 -2.10
N PRO A 703 12.28 -5.83 -1.55
CA PRO A 703 13.36 -6.37 -0.71
C PRO A 703 12.90 -6.97 0.61
N LEU A 704 11.64 -6.80 1.00
CA LEU A 704 11.12 -7.51 2.17
C LEU A 704 11.02 -9.02 1.89
N VAL A 705 10.93 -9.42 0.63
CA VAL A 705 10.96 -10.82 0.18
C VAL A 705 12.42 -11.27 0.11
N PRO A 706 12.91 -12.15 1.02
CA PRO A 706 14.35 -12.38 1.19
C PRO A 706 15.06 -12.92 -0.06
N TRP A 707 14.40 -13.75 -0.87
CA TRP A 707 14.98 -14.32 -2.09
C TRP A 707 15.02 -13.33 -3.26
N LEU A 708 14.19 -12.27 -3.21
CA LEU A 708 14.25 -11.14 -4.14
C LEU A 708 15.17 -10.04 -3.62
N LYS A 709 15.71 -10.14 -2.41
CA LYS A 709 16.56 -9.09 -1.85
C LYS A 709 18.00 -9.27 -2.33
N LEU A 710 18.56 -8.22 -2.92
CA LEU A 710 19.97 -8.20 -3.30
C LEU A 710 20.84 -7.81 -2.10
N GLU A 711 21.54 -8.79 -1.52
CA GLU A 711 22.43 -8.55 -0.36
C GLU A 711 23.93 -8.58 -0.71
N SER A 712 24.30 -9.11 -1.88
CA SER A 712 25.71 -9.16 -2.31
C SER A 712 26.22 -7.76 -2.69
N ARG A 713 27.28 -7.29 -2.01
CA ARG A 713 27.97 -6.01 -2.32
C ARG A 713 28.33 -5.90 -3.80
N LYS A 714 28.93 -6.94 -4.39
CA LYS A 714 29.30 -6.94 -5.82
C LYS A 714 28.08 -6.88 -6.73
N ALA A 715 27.01 -7.61 -6.39
CA ALA A 715 25.81 -7.62 -7.21
C ALA A 715 25.06 -6.28 -7.14
N LEU A 716 25.03 -5.63 -5.97
CA LEU A 716 24.49 -4.29 -5.78
C LEU A 716 25.23 -3.28 -6.67
N LEU A 717 26.56 -3.27 -6.59
CA LEU A 717 27.39 -2.42 -7.44
C LEU A 717 27.07 -2.62 -8.93
N ILE A 718 27.08 -3.88 -9.41
CA ILE A 718 26.77 -4.19 -10.82
C ILE A 718 25.36 -3.70 -11.19
N ALA A 719 24.36 -3.93 -10.34
CA ALA A 719 22.99 -3.49 -10.59
C ALA A 719 22.88 -1.96 -10.65
N VAL A 720 23.56 -1.23 -9.75
CA VAL A 720 23.60 0.23 -9.75
C VAL A 720 24.28 0.76 -11.01
N PHE A 721 25.45 0.22 -11.38
CA PHE A 721 26.14 0.62 -12.60
C PHE A 721 25.36 0.29 -13.87
N SER A 722 24.59 -0.80 -13.88
CA SER A 722 23.72 -1.13 -15.02
C SER A 722 22.64 -0.08 -15.28
N ARG A 723 22.23 0.70 -14.26
CA ARG A 723 21.24 1.77 -14.41
C ARG A 723 21.70 2.91 -15.32
N PHE A 724 23.02 3.07 -15.53
CA PHE A 724 23.52 4.05 -16.51
C PHE A 724 23.03 3.77 -17.92
N LEU A 725 22.66 2.53 -18.26
CA LEU A 725 22.04 2.17 -19.54
C LEU A 725 20.66 2.83 -19.73
N LEU A 726 20.02 3.30 -18.65
CA LEU A 726 18.75 4.04 -18.75
C LEU A 726 18.94 5.39 -19.42
N ILE A 727 20.05 6.08 -19.22
CA ILE A 727 20.29 7.41 -19.81
C ILE A 727 20.19 7.36 -21.36
N PRO A 728 20.98 6.52 -22.07
CA PRO A 728 20.82 6.39 -23.51
C PRO A 728 19.46 5.81 -23.89
N ALA A 729 18.89 4.88 -23.12
CA ALA A 729 17.56 4.31 -23.41
C ALA A 729 16.44 5.38 -23.42
N PHE A 730 16.44 6.28 -22.44
CA PHE A 730 15.51 7.41 -22.39
C PHE A 730 15.73 8.37 -23.55
N TYR A 731 16.99 8.68 -23.90
CA TYR A 731 17.32 9.52 -25.04
C TYR A 731 16.82 8.92 -26.37
N PHE A 732 17.11 7.64 -26.62
CA PHE A 732 16.63 6.94 -27.82
C PHE A 732 15.11 6.86 -27.87
N THR A 733 14.46 6.57 -26.74
CA THR A 733 13.00 6.46 -26.68
C THR A 733 12.32 7.81 -26.89
N ALA A 734 12.89 8.90 -26.39
CA ALA A 734 12.38 10.24 -26.66
C ALA A 734 12.47 10.62 -28.15
N LYS A 735 13.50 10.13 -28.86
CA LYS A 735 13.72 10.46 -30.28
C LYS A 735 12.97 9.55 -31.25
N TYR A 736 12.84 8.26 -30.92
CA TYR A 736 12.35 7.22 -31.84
C TYR A 736 11.20 6.38 -31.29
N GLY A 737 10.96 6.43 -29.98
CA GLY A 737 9.95 5.63 -29.30
C GLY A 737 8.58 6.30 -29.24
N ASP A 738 7.56 5.51 -28.96
CA ASP A 738 6.21 6.01 -28.67
C ASP A 738 6.01 6.34 -27.18
N GLN A 739 4.86 6.97 -26.88
CA GLN A 739 4.49 7.36 -25.51
C GLN A 739 4.42 6.17 -24.52
N GLY A 740 4.12 4.96 -25.01
CA GLY A 740 4.03 3.74 -24.20
C GLY A 740 5.41 3.25 -23.75
N TRP A 741 6.40 3.28 -24.65
CA TRP A 741 7.79 2.93 -24.31
C TRP A 741 8.39 3.86 -23.25
N MET A 742 8.08 5.15 -23.33
CA MET A 742 8.52 6.12 -22.33
C MET A 742 7.87 5.88 -20.96
N ILE A 743 6.56 5.55 -20.93
CA ILE A 743 5.87 5.16 -19.70
C ILE A 743 6.49 3.89 -19.10
N LEU A 744 6.80 2.89 -19.93
CA LEU A 744 7.44 1.65 -19.49
C LEU A 744 8.82 1.92 -18.90
N LEU A 745 9.67 2.69 -19.59
CA LEU A 745 10.99 3.06 -19.08
C LEU A 745 10.92 3.87 -17.79
N THR A 746 9.93 4.75 -17.67
CA THR A 746 9.69 5.54 -16.45
C THR A 746 9.24 4.66 -15.29
N SER A 747 8.40 3.65 -15.56
CA SER A 747 8.01 2.63 -14.59
C SER A 747 9.22 1.82 -14.13
N PHE A 748 10.08 1.40 -15.06
CA PHE A 748 11.30 0.66 -14.77
C PHE A 748 12.34 1.51 -14.01
N LEU A 749 12.42 2.81 -14.29
CA LEU A 749 13.20 3.76 -13.51
C LEU A 749 12.72 3.80 -12.06
N GLY A 750 11.40 3.89 -11.82
CA GLY A 750 10.82 3.82 -10.47
C GLY A 750 11.10 2.48 -9.79
N LEU A 751 10.93 1.38 -10.51
CA LEU A 751 11.18 0.02 -10.01
C LEU A 751 12.63 -0.14 -9.52
N THR A 752 13.59 0.23 -10.36
CA THR A 752 15.02 0.08 -10.03
C THR A 752 15.46 1.06 -8.96
N ASN A 753 14.90 2.28 -8.93
CA ASN A 753 15.19 3.27 -7.92
C ASN A 753 14.80 2.80 -6.52
N GLY A 754 13.52 2.46 -6.32
CA GLY A 754 13.02 2.10 -5.00
C GLY A 754 13.58 0.76 -4.50
N TYR A 755 13.66 -0.25 -5.38
CA TYR A 755 14.22 -1.56 -5.05
C TYR A 755 15.69 -1.46 -4.59
N LEU A 756 16.58 -0.85 -5.40
CA LEU A 756 18.00 -0.78 -5.07
C LEU A 756 18.27 0.13 -3.87
N THR A 757 17.53 1.24 -3.73
CA THR A 757 17.63 2.12 -2.55
C THR A 757 17.41 1.35 -1.25
N VAL A 758 16.35 0.54 -1.18
CA VAL A 758 16.05 -0.25 0.02
C VAL A 758 17.07 -1.37 0.22
N CYS A 759 17.53 -2.04 -0.85
CA CYS A 759 18.59 -3.03 -0.72
C CYS A 759 19.87 -2.42 -0.12
N VAL A 760 20.32 -1.27 -0.61
CA VAL A 760 21.52 -0.59 -0.08
C VAL A 760 21.32 -0.14 1.36
N LEU A 761 20.23 0.58 1.66
CA LEU A 761 19.96 1.10 3.01
C LEU A 761 19.74 0.02 4.07
N THR A 762 19.30 -1.18 3.68
CA THR A 762 19.09 -2.29 4.64
C THR A 762 20.33 -3.16 4.84
N VAL A 763 21.31 -3.10 3.94
CA VAL A 763 22.56 -3.87 4.03
C VAL A 763 23.67 -3.05 4.70
N ALA A 764 23.74 -1.73 4.46
CA ALA A 764 24.78 -0.86 5.03
C ALA A 764 24.90 -0.93 6.56
N PRO A 765 23.81 -0.86 7.36
CA PRO A 765 23.92 -0.88 8.83
C PRO A 765 24.39 -2.22 9.43
N ARG A 766 24.46 -3.30 8.63
CA ARG A 766 24.88 -4.63 9.11
C ARG A 766 26.40 -4.77 9.16
N GLY A 767 27.14 -3.97 8.39
CA GLY A 767 28.61 -4.01 8.36
C GLY A 767 29.27 -3.64 9.70
N SER A 768 28.59 -2.81 10.51
CA SER A 768 29.10 -2.26 11.77
C SER A 768 28.38 -2.77 13.03
N ARG A 769 27.43 -3.71 12.90
CA ARG A 769 26.66 -4.30 14.02
C ARG A 769 26.76 -5.83 14.10
N ALA A 770 27.83 -6.43 13.58
CA ALA A 770 28.01 -7.88 13.57
C ALA A 770 28.12 -8.53 14.96
N GLU A 771 28.18 -7.77 16.06
CA GLU A 771 28.36 -8.32 17.41
C GLU A 771 27.18 -8.12 18.39
N CYS A 772 26.08 -7.45 18.00
CA CYS A 772 25.00 -7.10 18.96
C CYS A 772 23.73 -7.98 18.91
N PHE A 773 23.74 -9.12 18.22
CA PHE A 773 22.63 -10.07 18.26
C PHE A 773 23.14 -11.50 18.46
N GLY A 774 23.59 -11.76 19.68
CA GLY A 774 23.57 -13.09 20.31
C GLY A 774 22.32 -13.24 21.15
#